data_AF-A0A4R6YRJ3-F1
#
_entry.id   AF-A0A4R6YRJ3-F1
#
_cell.length_a   1.000
_cell.length_b   1.000
_cell.length_c   1.000
_cell.angle_alpha   90.00
_cell.angle_beta   90.00
_cell.angle_gamma   90.00
#
_symmetry.space_group_name_H-M   'P 1'
#
loop_
_entity.id
_entity.type
_entity.pdbx_description
1 polymer ?
#
loop_
_entity_poly.entity_id
_entity_poly.type
_entity_poly.pdbx_seq_one_letter_code
_entity_poly.pdbx_strand_id
1 'polypeptide(L)'
;MRKPLYLALAALLGGSALAHAADTVRVRLDHSAGSVLEALSIAPLSREGYGSFQVLELTAADAQKLLAQTKQASVIEDAGRIRFNQVDFDPLRNPAQSRAGFFPTTSDGYGLHLVQFDAPIKQAWRDELEARGLRVLQYYPGEAFLVWGRMDSVAETVAMPHVRWQGGFLDSFKINPELSRYNGRIRNIDVHFYNDGNVTGLIGELEKLGATVLTHAPAQPDKAFFDAWIQVDADKLGQLAALPQVVAVAYASPRGFFEDEMSDQIVAGNYNASNQPQLGYSPWLTTFGYSGAGVIMGVTDSGVDLTHPDLQARIVGGYTFPGCSSPAGGDDNSNGGHGTHVAGIIAGQGLGDGPGGSVAETDAAGFYYGLGVAKGAQIYAMATVDCGAPWPPAAGWQELSKRGIAGNAIGTNASWTTGEGANHGYQASERTFDTMVRDGDFDTAGSQPYIIAFSAGNSGPNPNTLTAPKEAKNPIITAASRNFRVGAINDIASFSSRGPAVDGRVLPNVASPGEQIASTMRRAGGTACATAISGTASHYAMCSGTSMASPHTAGAVAVLTEWWRSNHSGATPSPAMAKALLVNGAIDIGASADVPNNNEGWGRINLPRSVGGASPRHMVDQTVVLDNAGESHIVSAGIADPTKPVRITLAWTDAPGAVGANPALVNNLDLEVTNGANTYKGNVLTAGISTTGGTADAKNNVENVFLPAGASGSLMVTVRATTLPGNGIPATGDATDQDFALICDNCALTPNYSLLATPGSVELCSPGSTAFTVNVGSILGYTTPVALTTSNVPAGATLNVSPSSVVPGNSATATFVPGSAAAGSYSMNVDASSASGNQTLPLSLVLATLTPAVPTLTAPADNATLVALNPTLSWSASAQTKNYTVEVATDAGFSAIVFTQNVVGTANSVAVAPALNSNTRYYWRVRAANVCGTSNNAPVFTFKTAPAPGDCDDAQTPNVVFSNDIEGDMSTWATTGSTGASTWAVSSARPLSPTKSWLAVDLATTSNQLLISPAVVLPAGQSPLTLSFQSDLNLEPRTAGGCWDGGLLEISTNNGTSWTQVPNAQLLTDPYTGALNDGPGNGLQAWCGTRAYKKSVVDLNSYAGQTVRFRFRVSSDSSVGLTPHGWYVDDVKVQGCSAAPVDQIFRNGFEP
;
A
#
# COMPACT_ATOMS: atom_id res chain seq x y z
N MET A 1 -51.07 34.60 -8.27
CA MET A 1 -52.18 33.78 -7.70
C MET A 1 -52.54 32.67 -8.67
N ARG A 2 -52.71 31.43 -8.18
CA ARG A 2 -52.73 30.12 -8.87
C ARG A 2 -51.31 29.65 -9.23
N LYS A 3 -50.70 28.60 -8.67
CA LYS A 3 -51.16 27.38 -7.96
C LYS A 3 -50.04 26.89 -7.00
N PRO A 4 -50.35 26.41 -5.78
CA PRO A 4 -49.65 25.26 -5.22
C PRO A 4 -50.70 24.21 -4.81
N LEU A 5 -51.03 23.31 -5.73
CA LEU A 5 -51.89 22.15 -5.45
C LEU A 5 -51.35 20.86 -6.09
N TYR A 6 -50.08 20.86 -6.53
CA TYR A 6 -49.45 19.69 -7.16
C TYR A 6 -48.51 18.90 -6.25
N LEU A 7 -48.07 19.45 -5.10
CA LEU A 7 -47.19 18.70 -4.19
C LEU A 7 -47.92 17.80 -3.16
N ALA A 8 -49.23 17.96 -2.95
CA ALA A 8 -49.95 17.20 -1.92
C ALA A 8 -50.62 15.91 -2.42
N LEU A 9 -50.74 15.69 -3.73
CA LEU A 9 -51.50 14.54 -4.27
C LEU A 9 -50.61 13.33 -4.66
N ALA A 10 -49.31 13.51 -4.81
CA ALA A 10 -48.38 12.41 -5.11
C ALA A 10 -48.05 11.55 -3.86
N ALA A 11 -48.25 12.09 -2.65
CA ALA A 11 -47.97 11.38 -1.40
C ALA A 11 -49.11 10.44 -0.93
N LEU A 12 -50.30 10.49 -1.54
CA LEU A 12 -51.50 9.78 -1.05
C LEU A 12 -52.00 8.62 -1.92
N LEU A 13 -51.40 8.38 -3.10
CA LEU A 13 -51.80 7.29 -4.00
C LEU A 13 -50.76 6.17 -4.19
N GLY A 14 -49.61 6.22 -3.49
CA GLY A 14 -48.60 5.15 -3.50
C GLY A 14 -48.70 4.15 -2.34
N GLY A 15 -49.76 4.22 -1.54
CA GLY A 15 -49.92 3.53 -0.25
C GLY A 15 -50.08 2.01 -0.25
N SER A 16 -49.81 1.32 -1.36
CA SER A 16 -49.93 -0.14 -1.45
C SER A 16 -48.66 -0.88 -1.92
N ALA A 17 -47.53 -0.18 -2.15
CA ALA A 17 -46.30 -0.82 -2.63
C ALA A 17 -45.13 -0.84 -1.61
N LEU A 18 -45.27 -0.19 -0.45
CA LEU A 18 -44.17 -0.05 0.52
C LEU A 18 -43.93 -1.28 1.42
N ALA A 19 -44.62 -2.39 1.19
CA ALA A 19 -44.48 -3.62 1.97
C ALA A 19 -43.74 -4.77 1.23
N HIS A 20 -43.12 -4.53 0.06
CA HIS A 20 -42.48 -5.60 -0.74
C HIS A 20 -41.02 -5.33 -1.19
N ALA A 21 -40.38 -4.23 -0.76
CA ALA A 21 -39.09 -3.80 -1.31
C ALA A 21 -37.81 -4.43 -0.68
N ALA A 22 -37.93 -5.43 0.21
CA ALA A 22 -36.77 -5.96 0.93
C ALA A 22 -35.96 -7.03 0.17
N ASP A 23 -36.52 -7.69 -0.86
CA ASP A 23 -35.93 -8.89 -1.48
C ASP A 23 -35.80 -8.81 -3.02
N THR A 24 -35.64 -7.61 -3.59
CA THR A 24 -35.39 -7.46 -5.04
C THR A 24 -33.90 -7.37 -5.38
N VAL A 25 -33.55 -7.92 -6.54
CA VAL A 25 -32.18 -7.99 -7.07
C VAL A 25 -32.20 -7.52 -8.52
N ARG A 26 -31.25 -6.67 -8.92
CA ARG A 26 -31.08 -6.31 -10.33
C ARG A 26 -30.20 -7.33 -11.03
N VAL A 27 -30.69 -7.79 -12.18
CA VAL A 27 -30.03 -8.80 -13.00
C VAL A 27 -29.85 -8.22 -14.40
N ARG A 28 -28.61 -8.24 -14.89
CA ARG A 28 -28.32 -8.00 -16.30
C ARG A 28 -28.62 -9.30 -17.05
N LEU A 29 -29.47 -9.25 -18.06
CA LEU A 29 -29.79 -10.36 -18.95
C LEU A 29 -29.52 -9.97 -20.39
N ASP A 30 -28.69 -10.73 -21.11
CA ASP A 30 -28.48 -10.48 -22.53
C ASP A 30 -29.79 -10.65 -23.34
N HIS A 31 -30.01 -9.83 -24.38
CA HIS A 31 -31.24 -9.91 -25.18
C HIS A 31 -31.40 -11.28 -25.88
N SER A 32 -30.29 -11.91 -26.25
CA SER A 32 -30.24 -13.27 -26.83
C SER A 32 -30.79 -14.34 -25.88
N ALA A 33 -30.78 -14.08 -24.56
CA ALA A 33 -31.35 -14.95 -23.53
C ALA A 33 -32.78 -14.54 -23.13
N GLY A 34 -33.41 -13.59 -23.83
CA GLY A 34 -34.72 -13.03 -23.47
C GLY A 34 -35.85 -14.07 -23.43
N SER A 35 -35.81 -15.10 -24.26
CA SER A 35 -36.79 -16.19 -24.29
C SER A 35 -36.76 -17.08 -23.04
N VAL A 36 -35.66 -17.04 -22.26
CA VAL A 36 -35.53 -17.78 -20.99
C VAL A 36 -36.50 -17.25 -19.93
N LEU A 37 -36.83 -15.96 -19.97
CA LEU A 37 -37.83 -15.37 -19.05
C LEU A 37 -39.21 -15.98 -19.28
N GLU A 38 -39.63 -16.12 -20.54
CA GLU A 38 -40.91 -16.73 -20.91
C GLU A 38 -40.93 -18.23 -20.58
N ALA A 39 -39.84 -18.93 -20.88
CA ALA A 39 -39.69 -20.36 -20.57
C ALA A 39 -39.76 -20.66 -19.07
N LEU A 40 -39.25 -19.75 -18.23
CA LEU A 40 -39.30 -19.86 -16.77
C LEU A 40 -40.54 -19.20 -16.13
N SER A 41 -41.42 -18.60 -16.94
CA SER A 41 -42.57 -17.80 -16.47
C SER A 41 -42.17 -16.69 -15.47
N ILE A 42 -40.98 -16.09 -15.67
CA ILE A 42 -40.49 -14.98 -14.85
C ILE A 42 -41.02 -13.67 -15.42
N ALA A 43 -41.76 -12.92 -14.60
CA ALA A 43 -42.23 -11.58 -14.91
C ALA A 43 -41.40 -10.54 -14.10
N PRO A 44 -40.48 -9.79 -14.75
CA PRO A 44 -39.71 -8.76 -14.06
C PRO A 44 -40.59 -7.63 -13.50
N LEU A 45 -40.19 -7.09 -12.35
CA LEU A 45 -40.84 -5.94 -11.71
C LEU A 45 -40.61 -4.65 -12.51
N SER A 46 -39.41 -4.50 -13.06
CA SER A 46 -39.06 -3.48 -14.03
C SER A 46 -38.12 -4.07 -15.08
N ARG A 47 -38.11 -3.47 -16.27
CA ARG A 47 -37.28 -3.88 -17.40
C ARG A 47 -36.81 -2.66 -18.16
N GLU A 48 -35.50 -2.50 -18.26
CA GLU A 48 -34.89 -1.45 -19.07
C GLU A 48 -34.03 -2.07 -20.17
N GLY A 49 -34.32 -1.71 -21.43
CA GLY A 49 -33.67 -2.28 -22.60
C GLY A 49 -32.44 -1.48 -23.06
N TYR A 50 -31.34 -2.18 -23.33
CA TYR A 50 -30.13 -1.66 -23.98
C TYR A 50 -29.87 -2.46 -25.26
N GLY A 51 -29.00 -1.95 -26.15
CA GLY A 51 -28.81 -2.56 -27.47
C GLY A 51 -28.51 -4.07 -27.46
N SER A 52 -27.77 -4.57 -26.48
CA SER A 52 -27.35 -5.99 -26.39
C SER A 52 -27.88 -6.74 -25.16
N PHE A 53 -28.41 -6.02 -24.15
CA PHE A 53 -28.89 -6.62 -22.90
C PHE A 53 -30.05 -5.80 -22.32
N GLN A 54 -30.74 -6.36 -21.35
CA GLN A 54 -31.74 -5.68 -20.56
C GLN A 54 -31.39 -5.80 -19.08
N VAL A 55 -31.68 -4.77 -18.31
CA VAL A 55 -31.61 -4.82 -16.85
C VAL A 55 -33.01 -5.12 -16.34
N LEU A 56 -33.10 -6.14 -15.50
CA LEU A 56 -34.33 -6.63 -14.90
C LEU A 56 -34.26 -6.40 -13.41
N GLU A 57 -35.33 -5.89 -12.81
CA GLU A 57 -35.53 -6.01 -11.37
C GLU A 57 -36.38 -7.25 -11.09
N LEU A 58 -35.80 -8.20 -10.37
CA LEU A 58 -36.41 -9.50 -10.07
C LEU A 58 -36.53 -9.69 -8.56
N THR A 59 -37.43 -10.57 -8.14
CA THR A 59 -37.36 -11.14 -6.78
C THR A 59 -36.09 -11.98 -6.63
N ALA A 60 -35.52 -12.08 -5.43
CA ALA A 60 -34.33 -12.91 -5.19
C ALA A 60 -34.52 -14.37 -5.66
N ALA A 61 -35.73 -14.91 -5.49
CA ALA A 61 -36.09 -16.27 -5.93
C ALA A 61 -36.08 -16.39 -7.46
N ASP A 62 -36.64 -15.43 -8.19
CA ASP A 62 -36.66 -15.47 -9.65
C ASP A 62 -35.29 -15.16 -10.26
N ALA A 63 -34.49 -14.31 -9.61
CA ALA A 63 -33.09 -14.11 -9.96
C ALA A 63 -32.30 -15.42 -9.85
N GLN A 64 -32.45 -16.17 -8.76
CA GLN A 64 -31.79 -17.47 -8.60
C GLN A 64 -32.22 -18.49 -9.67
N LYS A 65 -33.52 -18.58 -9.99
CA LYS A 65 -34.01 -19.45 -11.07
C LYS A 65 -33.38 -19.08 -12.41
N LEU A 66 -33.31 -17.79 -12.73
CA LEU A 66 -32.75 -17.29 -13.97
C LEU A 66 -31.25 -17.60 -14.07
N LEU A 67 -30.49 -17.34 -13.00
CA LEU A 67 -29.03 -17.57 -12.94
C LEU A 67 -28.67 -19.06 -13.01
N ALA A 68 -29.52 -19.94 -12.49
CA ALA A 68 -29.34 -21.38 -12.59
C ALA A 68 -29.53 -21.89 -14.03
N GLN A 69 -30.39 -21.23 -14.81
CA GLN A 69 -30.78 -21.67 -16.15
C GLN A 69 -29.88 -21.11 -17.25
N THR A 70 -29.27 -19.93 -17.05
CA THR A 70 -28.41 -19.31 -18.06
C THR A 70 -27.22 -18.59 -17.44
N LYS A 71 -26.05 -18.77 -18.08
CA LYS A 71 -24.82 -18.03 -17.80
C LYS A 71 -24.82 -16.62 -18.40
N GLN A 72 -25.84 -16.29 -19.21
CA GLN A 72 -26.04 -14.98 -19.86
C GLN A 72 -26.88 -14.02 -18.99
N ALA A 73 -27.15 -14.42 -17.75
CA ALA A 73 -27.68 -13.58 -16.70
C ALA A 73 -26.61 -13.41 -15.62
N SER A 74 -26.47 -12.21 -15.08
CA SER A 74 -25.60 -11.94 -13.92
C SER A 74 -26.27 -10.96 -12.97
N VAL A 75 -26.12 -11.19 -11.67
CA VAL A 75 -26.49 -10.18 -10.67
C VAL A 75 -25.60 -8.96 -10.88
N ILE A 76 -26.21 -7.78 -10.85
CA ILE A 76 -25.47 -6.53 -10.78
C ILE A 76 -25.16 -6.31 -9.30
N GLU A 77 -24.03 -6.84 -8.86
CA GLU A 77 -23.55 -6.65 -7.48
C GLU A 77 -23.40 -5.15 -7.22
N ASP A 78 -23.94 -4.67 -6.08
CA ASP A 78 -24.01 -3.26 -5.67
C ASP A 78 -25.01 -2.33 -6.38
N ALA A 79 -25.94 -2.88 -7.18
CA ALA A 79 -27.00 -2.09 -7.83
C ALA A 79 -27.77 -1.19 -6.83
N GLY A 80 -27.75 0.13 -7.07
CA GLY A 80 -28.42 1.11 -6.22
C GLY A 80 -27.59 1.64 -5.04
N ARG A 81 -26.34 1.21 -4.85
CA ARG A 81 -25.45 1.76 -3.80
C ARG A 81 -24.62 2.92 -4.31
N ILE A 82 -24.73 4.08 -3.66
CA ILE A 82 -23.90 5.25 -3.91
C ILE A 82 -22.67 5.18 -3.01
N ARG A 83 -21.49 5.38 -3.62
CA ARG A 83 -20.20 5.30 -2.92
C ARG A 83 -19.30 6.49 -3.20
N PHE A 84 -18.77 7.11 -2.13
CA PHE A 84 -17.67 8.07 -2.19
C PHE A 84 -17.09 8.26 -0.78
N ASN A 85 -15.78 8.48 -0.66
CA ASN A 85 -15.07 8.56 0.63
C ASN A 85 -15.39 7.34 1.55
N GLN A 86 -15.90 7.56 2.77
CA GLN A 86 -16.35 6.50 3.71
C GLN A 86 -17.85 6.19 3.60
N VAL A 87 -18.54 6.80 2.63
CA VAL A 87 -19.99 6.69 2.47
C VAL A 87 -20.27 5.59 1.46
N ASP A 88 -20.97 4.54 1.89
CA ASP A 88 -21.39 3.41 1.06
C ASP A 88 -22.81 2.97 1.46
N PHE A 89 -23.81 3.41 0.71
CA PHE A 89 -25.21 3.28 1.10
C PHE A 89 -26.14 3.15 -0.10
N ASP A 90 -27.26 2.48 0.06
CA ASP A 90 -28.36 2.57 -0.89
C ASP A 90 -29.39 3.60 -0.37
N PRO A 91 -29.66 4.71 -1.08
CA PRO A 91 -30.55 5.76 -0.58
C PRO A 91 -32.00 5.31 -0.32
N LEU A 92 -32.47 4.22 -0.96
CA LEU A 92 -33.81 3.68 -0.76
C LEU A 92 -33.86 2.67 0.40
N ARG A 93 -32.73 2.01 0.71
CA ARG A 93 -32.62 1.05 1.84
C ARG A 93 -32.05 1.68 3.11
N ASN A 94 -31.32 2.78 2.96
CA ASN A 94 -30.62 3.52 4.02
C ASN A 94 -31.00 5.02 4.01
N PRO A 95 -32.29 5.38 4.12
CA PRO A 95 -32.76 6.77 3.97
C PRO A 95 -32.16 7.75 5.00
N ALA A 96 -31.66 7.25 6.13
CA ALA A 96 -30.97 8.06 7.14
C ALA A 96 -29.61 8.61 6.65
N GLN A 97 -28.88 7.84 5.84
CA GLN A 97 -27.58 8.26 5.28
C GLN A 97 -27.74 9.23 4.10
N SER A 98 -28.92 9.28 3.48
CA SER A 98 -29.21 10.09 2.29
C SER A 98 -29.81 11.46 2.59
N ARG A 99 -30.21 11.73 3.85
CA ARG A 99 -31.01 12.92 4.27
C ARG A 99 -32.07 13.29 3.24
N ALA A 100 -32.90 12.31 2.86
CA ALA A 100 -33.86 12.44 1.77
C ALA A 100 -34.67 13.76 1.85
N GLY A 101 -34.65 14.55 0.77
CA GLY A 101 -35.35 15.82 0.68
C GLY A 101 -34.54 17.06 1.10
N PHE A 102 -33.31 16.91 1.61
CA PHE A 102 -32.42 18.03 1.91
C PHE A 102 -31.51 18.36 0.72
N PHE A 103 -31.51 19.62 0.30
CA PHE A 103 -30.74 20.11 -0.85
C PHE A 103 -29.94 21.35 -0.44
N PRO A 104 -28.61 21.26 -0.24
CA PRO A 104 -27.77 22.43 -0.01
C PRO A 104 -27.78 23.34 -1.24
N THR A 105 -28.13 24.60 -1.07
CA THR A 105 -28.20 25.57 -2.17
C THR A 105 -27.67 26.95 -1.79
N THR A 106 -27.30 27.75 -2.79
CA THR A 106 -27.12 29.19 -2.68
C THR A 106 -28.44 29.89 -2.33
N SER A 107 -28.38 31.19 -2.04
CA SER A 107 -29.57 32.02 -1.79
C SER A 107 -30.56 32.03 -2.96
N ASP A 108 -30.06 31.84 -4.19
CA ASP A 108 -30.87 31.79 -5.41
C ASP A 108 -31.37 30.37 -5.74
N GLY A 109 -31.12 29.41 -4.84
CA GLY A 109 -31.63 28.04 -4.92
C GLY A 109 -30.80 27.09 -5.77
N TYR A 110 -29.57 27.45 -6.17
CA TYR A 110 -28.66 26.59 -6.93
C TYR A 110 -27.73 25.79 -6.04
N GLY A 111 -27.47 24.52 -6.35
CA GLY A 111 -26.50 23.74 -5.58
C GLY A 111 -26.05 22.46 -6.26
N LEU A 112 -25.19 21.74 -5.56
CA LEU A 112 -24.74 20.40 -5.93
C LEU A 112 -25.74 19.35 -5.43
N HIS A 113 -26.20 18.50 -6.34
CA HIS A 113 -27.23 17.50 -6.08
C HIS A 113 -26.85 16.16 -6.73
N LEU A 114 -27.29 15.06 -6.15
CA LEU A 114 -27.16 13.72 -6.71
C LEU A 114 -28.49 13.33 -7.36
N VAL A 115 -28.42 12.85 -8.60
CA VAL A 115 -29.53 12.21 -9.30
C VAL A 115 -29.11 10.79 -9.67
N GLN A 116 -29.73 9.81 -9.03
CA GLN A 116 -29.52 8.38 -9.22
C GLN A 116 -30.57 7.79 -10.15
N PHE A 117 -30.13 6.97 -11.09
CA PHE A 117 -30.98 6.26 -12.04
C PHE A 117 -31.17 4.79 -11.62
N ASP A 118 -32.21 4.15 -12.14
CA ASP A 118 -32.58 2.78 -11.82
C ASP A 118 -31.80 1.72 -12.63
N ALA A 119 -31.17 2.15 -13.72
CA ALA A 119 -30.37 1.33 -14.60
C ALA A 119 -29.20 2.14 -15.20
N PRO A 120 -28.23 1.50 -15.88
CA PRO A 120 -27.12 2.18 -16.53
C PRO A 120 -27.56 3.40 -17.35
N ILE A 121 -26.99 4.56 -17.07
CA ILE A 121 -27.54 5.84 -17.53
C ILE A 121 -27.39 5.98 -19.05
N LYS A 122 -28.48 6.34 -19.74
CA LYS A 122 -28.47 6.62 -21.18
C LYS A 122 -28.15 8.09 -21.46
N GLN A 123 -27.52 8.37 -22.60
CA GLN A 123 -27.24 9.74 -23.04
C GLN A 123 -28.51 10.61 -23.07
N ALA A 124 -29.64 10.06 -23.54
CA ALA A 124 -30.91 10.77 -23.56
C ALA A 124 -31.40 11.19 -22.15
N TRP A 125 -31.08 10.42 -21.11
CA TRP A 125 -31.44 10.75 -19.73
C TRP A 125 -30.55 11.86 -19.18
N ARG A 126 -29.25 11.84 -19.52
CA ARG A 126 -28.31 12.95 -19.25
C ARG A 126 -28.77 14.24 -19.93
N ASP A 127 -29.11 14.16 -21.22
CA ASP A 127 -29.58 15.31 -21.99
C ASP A 127 -30.91 15.86 -21.44
N GLU A 128 -31.77 14.99 -20.90
CA GLU A 128 -33.00 15.42 -20.22
C GLU A 128 -32.71 16.18 -18.91
N LEU A 129 -31.68 15.79 -18.14
CA LEU A 129 -31.22 16.58 -16.99
C LEU A 129 -30.75 17.98 -17.43
N GLU A 130 -29.91 18.05 -18.46
CA GLU A 130 -29.40 19.32 -19.02
C GLU A 130 -30.55 20.20 -19.55
N ALA A 131 -31.53 19.62 -20.24
CA ALA A 131 -32.70 20.32 -20.76
C ALA A 131 -33.61 20.91 -19.66
N ARG A 132 -33.57 20.33 -18.45
CA ARG A 132 -34.27 20.83 -17.25
C ARG A 132 -33.46 21.86 -16.46
N GLY A 133 -32.31 22.28 -16.99
CA GLY A 133 -31.44 23.27 -16.37
C GLY A 133 -30.52 22.71 -15.28
N LEU A 134 -30.30 21.38 -15.27
CA LEU A 134 -29.34 20.72 -14.39
C LEU A 134 -28.08 20.40 -15.17
N ARG A 135 -27.01 21.15 -14.89
CA ARG A 135 -25.71 20.91 -15.49
C ARG A 135 -25.13 19.63 -14.90
N VAL A 136 -24.88 18.63 -15.73
CA VAL A 136 -24.30 17.36 -15.27
C VAL A 136 -22.79 17.55 -15.12
N LEU A 137 -22.28 17.35 -13.90
CA LEU A 137 -20.89 17.66 -13.57
C LEU A 137 -19.98 16.44 -13.56
N GLN A 138 -20.31 15.43 -12.75
CA GLN A 138 -19.49 14.21 -12.61
C GLN A 138 -20.33 13.01 -12.20
N TYR A 139 -19.91 11.82 -12.61
CA TYR A 139 -20.56 10.56 -12.24
C TYR A 139 -20.03 10.03 -10.90
N TYR A 140 -20.92 9.45 -10.09
CA TYR A 140 -20.61 8.65 -8.91
C TYR A 140 -21.11 7.20 -9.11
N PRO A 141 -20.34 6.18 -8.69
CA PRO A 141 -20.76 4.78 -8.77
C PRO A 141 -22.15 4.55 -8.14
N GLY A 142 -22.91 3.60 -8.71
CA GLY A 142 -24.30 3.35 -8.34
C GLY A 142 -25.30 4.15 -9.15
N GLU A 143 -25.00 4.43 -10.43
CA GLU A 143 -25.88 5.12 -11.37
C GLU A 143 -26.25 6.55 -10.94
N ALA A 144 -25.37 7.27 -10.25
CA ALA A 144 -25.63 8.63 -9.76
C ALA A 144 -24.80 9.69 -10.50
N PHE A 145 -25.42 10.81 -10.87
CA PHE A 145 -24.70 12.01 -11.31
C PHE A 145 -24.74 13.09 -10.23
N LEU A 146 -23.60 13.73 -10.00
CA LEU A 146 -23.54 15.05 -9.41
C LEU A 146 -23.96 16.07 -10.47
N VAL A 147 -24.96 16.87 -10.14
CA VAL A 147 -25.49 17.92 -10.99
C VAL A 147 -25.43 19.26 -10.27
N TRP A 148 -25.24 20.33 -11.02
CA TRP A 148 -25.41 21.69 -10.57
C TRP A 148 -26.68 22.28 -11.17
N GLY A 149 -27.58 22.76 -10.33
CA GLY A 149 -28.81 23.38 -10.79
C GLY A 149 -29.70 23.82 -9.66
N ARG A 150 -30.88 24.33 -10.00
CA ARG A 150 -31.85 24.74 -8.98
C ARG A 150 -32.48 23.53 -8.30
N MET A 151 -32.69 23.61 -7.00
CA MET A 151 -33.42 22.61 -6.22
C MET A 151 -34.77 22.25 -6.85
N ASP A 152 -35.52 23.25 -7.36
CA ASP A 152 -36.81 23.04 -8.02
C ASP A 152 -36.66 22.14 -9.27
N SER A 153 -35.63 22.39 -10.08
CA SER A 153 -35.31 21.59 -11.27
C SER A 153 -34.93 20.15 -10.91
N VAL A 154 -34.22 19.93 -9.80
CA VAL A 154 -33.90 18.56 -9.33
C VAL A 154 -35.15 17.87 -8.78
N ALA A 155 -35.98 18.57 -8.01
CA ALA A 155 -37.24 18.02 -7.51
C ALA A 155 -38.17 17.56 -8.65
N GLU A 156 -38.17 18.25 -9.79
CA GLU A 156 -38.92 17.86 -10.99
C GLU A 156 -38.37 16.60 -11.68
N THR A 157 -37.14 16.17 -11.39
CA THR A 157 -36.56 14.92 -11.96
C THR A 157 -37.18 13.65 -11.38
N VAL A 158 -37.85 13.71 -10.22
CA VAL A 158 -38.60 12.56 -9.68
C VAL A 158 -39.73 12.09 -10.60
N ALA A 159 -40.19 12.96 -11.51
CA ALA A 159 -41.18 12.63 -12.52
C ALA A 159 -40.57 11.92 -13.75
N MET A 160 -39.24 11.80 -13.83
CA MET A 160 -38.57 11.03 -14.88
C MET A 160 -38.69 9.54 -14.55
N PRO A 161 -39.21 8.71 -15.46
CA PRO A 161 -39.51 7.30 -15.18
C PRO A 161 -38.27 6.45 -14.84
N HIS A 162 -37.08 6.91 -15.21
CA HIS A 162 -35.78 6.25 -15.03
C HIS A 162 -34.95 6.83 -13.86
N VAL A 163 -35.47 7.82 -13.12
CA VAL A 163 -34.80 8.34 -11.92
C VAL A 163 -35.22 7.50 -10.72
N ARG A 164 -34.24 6.80 -10.14
CA ARG A 164 -34.41 5.98 -8.94
C ARG A 164 -34.49 6.80 -7.68
N TRP A 165 -33.62 7.78 -7.55
CA TRP A 165 -33.50 8.60 -6.35
C TRP A 165 -32.85 9.94 -6.68
N GLN A 166 -33.18 10.98 -5.93
CA GLN A 166 -32.51 12.27 -6.01
C GLN A 166 -32.37 12.88 -4.61
N GLY A 167 -31.27 13.59 -4.38
CA GLY A 167 -30.98 14.22 -3.09
C GLY A 167 -29.83 15.23 -3.15
N GLY A 168 -29.62 15.99 -2.08
CA GLY A 168 -28.52 16.94 -2.01
C GLY A 168 -27.15 16.27 -1.92
N PHE A 169 -26.11 16.94 -2.42
CA PHE A 169 -24.73 16.54 -2.18
C PHE A 169 -24.25 17.14 -0.85
N LEU A 170 -24.30 16.32 0.20
CA LEU A 170 -24.15 16.75 1.59
C LEU A 170 -22.71 17.15 1.93
N ASP A 171 -22.54 18.01 2.91
CA ASP A 171 -21.25 18.38 3.50
C ASP A 171 -20.45 17.16 4.00
N SER A 172 -21.11 16.21 4.65
CA SER A 172 -20.52 14.94 5.10
C SER A 172 -19.95 14.09 3.97
N PHE A 173 -20.33 14.34 2.72
CA PHE A 173 -19.84 13.62 1.54
C PHE A 173 -18.53 14.19 1.01
N LYS A 174 -18.26 15.46 1.32
CA LYS A 174 -17.21 16.27 0.68
C LYS A 174 -15.90 16.25 1.47
N ILE A 175 -15.95 16.00 2.78
CA ILE A 175 -14.76 16.04 3.64
C ILE A 175 -14.02 14.70 3.59
N ASN A 176 -12.76 14.74 3.20
CA ASN A 176 -11.89 13.56 3.26
C ASN A 176 -11.72 13.11 4.73
N PRO A 177 -11.94 11.82 5.06
CA PRO A 177 -11.86 11.32 6.43
C PRO A 177 -10.51 11.56 7.12
N GLU A 178 -9.42 11.63 6.37
CA GLU A 178 -8.09 11.94 6.89
C GLU A 178 -8.01 13.33 7.53
N LEU A 179 -8.92 14.24 7.19
CA LEU A 179 -8.98 15.56 7.80
C LEU A 179 -9.44 15.54 9.26
N SER A 180 -10.14 14.48 9.68
CA SER A 180 -10.63 14.31 11.05
C SER A 180 -9.51 14.21 12.09
N ARG A 181 -8.27 13.90 11.67
CA ARG A 181 -7.10 13.82 12.57
C ARG A 181 -6.44 15.16 12.86
N TYR A 182 -6.73 16.19 12.07
CA TYR A 182 -6.11 17.51 12.21
C TYR A 182 -6.91 18.39 13.16
N ASN A 183 -6.21 19.21 13.95
CA ASN A 183 -6.80 20.14 14.91
C ASN A 183 -6.13 21.51 14.82
N GLY A 184 -6.86 22.58 15.15
CA GLY A 184 -6.37 23.95 15.01
C GLY A 184 -6.17 24.36 13.54
N ARG A 185 -5.25 25.29 13.27
CA ARG A 185 -5.05 25.82 11.92
C ARG A 185 -4.33 24.82 11.02
N ILE A 186 -5.04 24.27 10.05
CA ILE A 186 -4.52 23.33 9.05
C ILE A 186 -4.02 24.10 7.84
N ARG A 187 -2.80 23.81 7.39
CA ARG A 187 -2.22 24.36 6.15
C ARG A 187 -2.38 23.38 5.00
N ASN A 188 -2.56 23.88 3.79
CA ASN A 188 -2.68 23.10 2.55
C ASN A 188 -3.89 22.18 2.57
N ILE A 189 -5.02 22.76 2.90
CA ILE A 189 -6.31 22.14 2.59
C ILE A 189 -6.57 22.42 1.13
N ASP A 190 -6.77 21.37 0.34
CA ASP A 190 -7.29 21.48 -1.00
C ASP A 190 -8.81 21.53 -0.94
N VAL A 191 -9.38 22.61 -1.45
CA VAL A 191 -10.82 22.77 -1.65
C VAL A 191 -11.08 22.67 -3.14
N HIS A 192 -11.60 21.52 -3.55
CA HIS A 192 -12.08 21.30 -4.91
C HIS A 192 -13.53 21.82 -5.01
N PHE A 193 -13.79 22.72 -5.94
CA PHE A 193 -15.11 23.34 -6.09
C PHE A 193 -15.51 23.59 -7.54
N TYR A 194 -16.81 23.60 -7.76
CA TYR A 194 -17.44 23.91 -9.04
C TYR A 194 -17.39 25.41 -9.33
N ASN A 195 -16.94 25.75 -10.54
CA ASN A 195 -16.97 27.10 -11.07
C ASN A 195 -18.32 27.39 -11.72
N ASP A 196 -19.19 28.04 -10.95
CA ASP A 196 -20.48 28.58 -11.38
C ASP A 196 -20.38 29.93 -12.12
N GLY A 197 -19.15 30.38 -12.42
CA GLY A 197 -18.84 31.68 -13.02
C GLY A 197 -18.33 32.72 -12.02
N ASN A 198 -18.29 32.41 -10.71
CA ASN A 198 -17.88 33.36 -9.66
C ASN A 198 -16.77 32.80 -8.74
N VAL A 199 -15.66 32.34 -9.33
CA VAL A 199 -14.48 31.86 -8.59
C VAL A 199 -14.02 32.88 -7.55
N THR A 200 -13.85 34.15 -7.93
CA THR A 200 -13.39 35.21 -7.01
C THR A 200 -14.34 35.41 -5.83
N GLY A 201 -15.65 35.31 -6.06
CA GLY A 201 -16.65 35.35 -4.99
C GLY A 201 -16.51 34.17 -4.04
N LEU A 202 -16.34 32.94 -4.56
CA LEU A 202 -16.15 31.77 -3.71
C LEU A 202 -14.84 31.85 -2.91
N ILE A 203 -13.73 32.27 -3.53
CA ILE A 203 -12.46 32.53 -2.83
C ILE A 203 -12.68 33.53 -1.69
N GLY A 204 -13.40 34.63 -1.93
CA GLY A 204 -13.78 35.58 -0.89
C GLY A 204 -14.68 34.97 0.20
N GLU A 205 -15.55 34.01 -0.12
CA GLU A 205 -16.32 33.24 0.88
C GLU A 205 -15.42 32.31 1.70
N LEU A 206 -14.45 31.61 1.09
CA LEU A 206 -13.45 30.83 1.83
C LEU A 206 -12.69 31.74 2.81
N GLU A 207 -12.29 32.94 2.38
CA GLU A 207 -11.62 33.92 3.23
C GLU A 207 -12.50 34.45 4.37
N LYS A 208 -13.79 34.74 4.10
CA LYS A 208 -14.77 35.11 5.14
C LYS A 208 -14.98 33.99 6.16
N LEU A 209 -14.85 32.74 5.75
CA LEU A 209 -14.88 31.57 6.63
C LEU A 209 -13.59 31.39 7.43
N GLY A 210 -12.62 32.30 7.31
CA GLY A 210 -11.37 32.28 8.06
C GLY A 210 -10.23 31.53 7.35
N ALA A 211 -10.42 31.14 6.09
CA ALA A 211 -9.34 30.59 5.29
C ALA A 211 -8.37 31.69 4.86
N THR A 212 -7.10 31.35 4.80
CA THR A 212 -6.10 32.08 4.03
C THR A 212 -5.89 31.32 2.74
N VAL A 213 -6.39 31.84 1.63
CA VAL A 213 -6.21 31.21 0.34
C VAL A 213 -4.76 31.43 -0.09
N LEU A 214 -4.02 30.33 -0.22
CA LEU A 214 -2.60 30.34 -0.58
C LEU A 214 -2.46 30.52 -2.09
N THR A 215 -3.22 29.75 -2.85
CA THR A 215 -3.38 29.87 -4.30
C THR A 215 -4.65 29.15 -4.73
N HIS A 216 -5.16 29.47 -5.92
CA HIS A 216 -6.23 28.71 -6.55
C HIS A 216 -6.00 28.62 -8.05
N ALA A 217 -6.38 27.50 -8.66
CA ALA A 217 -6.20 27.26 -10.08
C ALA A 217 -7.37 26.44 -10.64
N PRO A 218 -7.65 26.51 -11.95
CA PRO A 218 -8.56 25.55 -12.57
C PRO A 218 -8.04 24.13 -12.35
N ALA A 219 -8.89 23.24 -11.84
CA ALA A 219 -8.57 21.84 -11.59
C ALA A 219 -8.58 21.01 -12.90
N GLN A 220 -9.14 21.58 -13.96
CA GLN A 220 -9.30 20.92 -15.26
C GLN A 220 -9.43 21.93 -16.43
N PRO A 221 -9.16 21.52 -17.69
CA PRO A 221 -9.04 22.41 -18.83
C PRO A 221 -10.29 23.22 -19.20
N ASP A 222 -11.48 22.64 -18.98
CA ASP A 222 -12.77 23.33 -19.22
C ASP A 222 -13.09 24.38 -18.14
N LYS A 223 -12.26 24.45 -17.09
CA LYS A 223 -12.38 25.34 -15.94
C LYS A 223 -13.73 25.21 -15.23
N ALA A 224 -14.42 24.08 -15.37
CA ALA A 224 -15.66 23.83 -14.67
C ALA A 224 -15.43 23.50 -13.19
N PHE A 225 -14.23 23.04 -12.81
CA PHE A 225 -13.80 22.94 -11.43
C PHE A 225 -12.49 23.67 -11.20
N PHE A 226 -12.30 24.11 -9.96
CA PHE A 226 -11.11 24.78 -9.46
C PHE A 226 -10.70 24.14 -8.14
N ASP A 227 -9.40 24.18 -7.89
CA ASP A 227 -8.82 23.86 -6.60
C ASP A 227 -8.35 25.15 -5.95
N ALA A 228 -8.68 25.33 -4.67
CA ALA A 228 -8.08 26.34 -3.82
C ALA A 228 -7.30 25.66 -2.71
N TRP A 229 -5.98 25.89 -2.69
CA TRP A 229 -5.14 25.48 -1.58
C TRP A 229 -5.17 26.57 -0.54
N ILE A 230 -5.65 26.22 0.64
CA ILE A 230 -5.92 27.17 1.71
C ILE A 230 -5.24 26.75 3.01
N GLN A 231 -5.09 27.71 3.90
CA GLN A 231 -4.82 27.47 5.31
C GLN A 231 -6.06 27.87 6.11
N VAL A 232 -6.66 26.96 6.85
CA VAL A 232 -7.93 27.20 7.54
C VAL A 232 -7.98 26.43 8.85
N ASP A 233 -8.72 26.93 9.83
CA ASP A 233 -8.96 26.21 11.08
C ASP A 233 -9.82 24.96 10.83
N ALA A 234 -9.47 23.86 11.51
CA ALA A 234 -10.07 22.53 11.32
C ALA A 234 -11.59 22.50 11.48
N ASP A 235 -12.17 23.42 12.24
CA ASP A 235 -13.62 23.54 12.42
C ASP A 235 -14.36 24.23 11.30
N LYS A 236 -13.64 24.95 10.45
CA LYS A 236 -14.22 25.55 9.27
C LYS A 236 -14.40 24.54 8.16
N LEU A 237 -13.81 23.34 8.25
CA LEU A 237 -13.94 22.29 7.22
C LEU A 237 -15.40 21.95 6.91
N GLY A 238 -16.27 21.87 7.93
CA GLY A 238 -17.72 21.69 7.75
C GLY A 238 -18.37 22.85 7.00
N GLN A 239 -18.00 24.08 7.34
CA GLN A 239 -18.53 25.30 6.72
C GLN A 239 -18.04 25.47 5.28
N LEU A 240 -16.78 25.08 5.01
CA LEU A 240 -16.22 25.03 3.66
C LEU A 240 -16.95 23.97 2.82
N ALA A 241 -17.14 22.76 3.35
CA ALA A 241 -17.89 21.71 2.68
C ALA A 241 -19.38 22.08 2.47
N ALA A 242 -19.96 22.87 3.37
CA ALA A 242 -21.34 23.34 3.24
C ALA A 242 -21.54 24.38 2.14
N LEU A 243 -20.47 25.01 1.64
CA LEU A 243 -20.58 25.91 0.49
C LEU A 243 -21.16 25.14 -0.71
N PRO A 244 -22.21 25.66 -1.37
CA PRO A 244 -22.92 24.93 -2.41
C PRO A 244 -22.00 24.47 -3.54
N GLN A 245 -21.02 25.28 -3.91
CA GLN A 245 -20.03 25.03 -4.96
C GLN A 245 -18.97 24.00 -4.57
N VAL A 246 -18.69 23.79 -3.28
CA VAL A 246 -17.60 22.92 -2.84
C VAL A 246 -17.98 21.46 -3.05
N VAL A 247 -17.08 20.71 -3.66
CA VAL A 247 -17.24 19.30 -4.04
C VAL A 247 -16.39 18.41 -3.15
N ALA A 248 -15.18 18.84 -2.81
CA ALA A 248 -14.35 18.11 -1.86
C ALA A 248 -13.49 19.07 -1.03
N VAL A 249 -13.21 18.65 0.19
CA VAL A 249 -12.23 19.27 1.08
C VAL A 249 -11.28 18.16 1.50
N ALA A 250 -10.02 18.26 1.12
CA ALA A 250 -9.01 17.25 1.40
C ALA A 250 -7.73 17.92 1.94
N TYR A 251 -6.90 17.15 2.64
CA TYR A 251 -5.55 17.61 2.97
C TYR A 251 -4.67 17.43 1.73
N ALA A 252 -4.24 18.53 1.10
CA ALA A 252 -3.11 18.49 0.18
C ALA A 252 -1.82 18.52 0.99
N SER A 253 -1.04 17.45 0.97
CA SER A 253 0.23 17.45 1.70
C SER A 253 1.15 18.60 1.21
N PRO A 254 1.63 19.51 2.08
CA PRO A 254 2.69 20.48 1.74
C PRO A 254 4.05 19.83 1.50
N ARG A 255 4.19 18.55 1.84
CA ARG A 255 5.44 17.83 1.81
C ARG A 255 5.33 16.76 0.74
N GLY A 256 5.99 17.01 -0.38
CA GLY A 256 6.68 15.94 -1.08
C GLY A 256 7.89 15.55 -0.23
N PHE A 257 8.14 14.26 -0.09
CA PHE A 257 9.41 13.71 0.34
C PHE A 257 10.07 13.06 -0.90
N PHE A 258 11.05 12.15 -0.76
CA PHE A 258 12.24 12.12 -1.60
C PHE A 258 12.54 10.79 -2.37
N GLU A 259 13.26 10.73 -3.54
CA GLU A 259 13.95 9.54 -4.13
C GLU A 259 15.18 9.80 -5.03
N ASP A 260 16.33 9.63 -4.42
CA ASP A 260 17.69 9.73 -4.91
C ASP A 260 18.26 8.31 -5.09
N GLU A 261 19.58 8.11 -5.03
CA GLU A 261 20.26 6.80 -4.97
C GLU A 261 19.48 5.69 -4.22
N MET A 262 18.69 6.04 -3.20
CA MET A 262 17.80 5.11 -2.52
C MET A 262 16.85 4.32 -3.46
N SER A 263 16.29 4.94 -4.51
CA SER A 263 15.42 4.28 -5.50
C SER A 263 16.20 3.29 -6.35
N ASP A 264 17.40 3.68 -6.78
CA ASP A 264 18.32 2.87 -7.55
C ASP A 264 18.73 1.61 -6.77
N GLN A 265 18.92 1.73 -5.46
CA GLN A 265 19.23 0.60 -4.58
C GLN A 265 18.07 -0.40 -4.49
N ILE A 266 16.82 0.07 -4.56
CA ILE A 266 15.64 -0.81 -4.59
C ILE A 266 15.62 -1.62 -5.89
N VAL A 267 15.89 -0.98 -7.04
CA VAL A 267 15.98 -1.63 -8.36
C VAL A 267 17.19 -2.59 -8.44
N ALA A 268 18.30 -2.25 -7.78
CA ALA A 268 19.47 -3.12 -7.63
C ALA A 268 19.25 -4.32 -6.68
N GLY A 269 18.18 -4.31 -5.89
CA GLY A 269 17.99 -5.32 -4.84
C GLY A 269 18.92 -5.16 -3.63
N ASN A 270 19.55 -4.01 -3.45
CA ASN A 270 20.53 -3.76 -2.40
C ASN A 270 19.87 -3.14 -1.15
N TYR A 271 19.08 -3.95 -0.47
CA TYR A 271 18.42 -3.61 0.80
C TYR A 271 18.53 -4.78 1.78
N ASN A 272 18.45 -4.48 3.07
CA ASN A 272 18.58 -5.49 4.13
C ASN A 272 17.27 -6.29 4.33
N ALA A 273 17.27 -7.25 5.26
CA ALA A 273 16.10 -8.06 5.59
C ALA A 273 14.90 -7.27 6.15
N SER A 274 15.10 -6.01 6.55
CA SER A 274 14.05 -5.07 6.95
C SER A 274 13.63 -4.15 5.80
N ASN A 275 13.99 -4.48 4.56
CA ASN A 275 13.71 -3.72 3.34
C ASN A 275 14.28 -2.29 3.33
N GLN A 276 15.34 -2.03 4.11
CA GLN A 276 16.02 -0.73 4.12
C GLN A 276 17.15 -0.73 3.07
N PRO A 277 17.12 0.21 2.10
CA PRO A 277 18.20 0.39 1.13
C PRO A 277 19.56 0.67 1.78
N GLN A 278 20.63 0.15 1.19
CA GLN A 278 22.00 0.36 1.66
C GLN A 278 22.69 1.43 0.80
N LEU A 279 23.69 2.13 1.35
CA LEU A 279 24.50 3.09 0.59
C LEU A 279 25.42 2.38 -0.42
N GLY A 280 25.84 3.11 -1.47
CA GLY A 280 26.94 2.69 -2.35
C GLY A 280 26.51 2.15 -3.71
N TYR A 281 25.56 2.79 -4.40
CA TYR A 281 25.04 2.32 -5.68
C TYR A 281 26.12 2.39 -6.76
N SER A 282 26.89 3.47 -6.84
CA SER A 282 27.98 3.60 -7.81
C SER A 282 29.06 2.50 -7.66
N PRO A 283 29.58 2.20 -6.45
CA PRO A 283 30.40 1.03 -6.20
C PRO A 283 29.73 -0.30 -6.57
N TRP A 284 28.45 -0.47 -6.22
CA TRP A 284 27.67 -1.66 -6.59
C TRP A 284 27.59 -1.82 -8.11
N LEU A 285 27.23 -0.76 -8.85
CA LEU A 285 27.08 -0.74 -10.31
C LEU A 285 28.40 -1.07 -11.01
N THR A 286 29.51 -0.55 -10.47
CA THR A 286 30.87 -0.89 -10.93
C THR A 286 31.16 -2.38 -10.71
N THR A 287 30.75 -2.94 -9.57
CA THR A 287 30.91 -4.37 -9.27
C THR A 287 29.99 -5.24 -10.12
N PHE A 288 28.76 -4.78 -10.37
CA PHE A 288 27.77 -5.41 -11.23
C PHE A 288 28.25 -5.47 -12.69
N GLY A 289 29.06 -4.49 -13.10
CA GLY A 289 29.81 -4.49 -14.35
C GLY A 289 29.07 -3.91 -15.54
N TYR A 290 27.82 -3.49 -15.36
CA TYR A 290 26.96 -2.94 -16.42
C TYR A 290 26.32 -1.65 -15.93
N SER A 291 26.58 -0.55 -16.64
CA SER A 291 26.11 0.80 -16.31
C SER A 291 25.15 1.37 -17.35
N GLY A 292 24.82 0.62 -18.40
CA GLY A 292 24.14 1.08 -19.59
C GLY A 292 25.08 1.68 -20.65
N ALA A 293 26.38 1.43 -20.56
CA ALA A 293 27.36 2.01 -21.48
C ALA A 293 27.12 1.55 -22.93
N GLY A 294 27.27 2.48 -23.88
CA GLY A 294 27.02 2.21 -25.30
C GLY A 294 25.54 2.07 -25.69
N VAL A 295 24.63 2.36 -24.77
CA VAL A 295 23.18 2.37 -25.01
C VAL A 295 22.67 3.80 -25.05
N ILE A 296 21.86 4.13 -26.07
CA ILE A 296 21.15 5.41 -26.18
C ILE A 296 19.67 5.17 -25.91
N MET A 297 19.11 5.89 -24.94
CA MET A 297 17.68 5.91 -24.65
C MET A 297 17.09 7.27 -25.01
N GLY A 298 15.95 7.25 -25.70
CA GLY A 298 15.15 8.43 -25.97
C GLY A 298 14.36 8.88 -24.74
N VAL A 299 14.20 10.19 -24.55
CA VAL A 299 13.26 10.76 -23.57
C VAL A 299 12.21 11.56 -24.33
N THR A 300 11.03 10.97 -24.55
CA THR A 300 9.89 11.64 -25.19
C THR A 300 9.05 12.32 -24.11
N ASP A 301 9.27 13.62 -23.91
CA ASP A 301 8.72 14.38 -22.78
C ASP A 301 8.68 15.90 -23.07
N SER A 302 8.72 16.78 -22.06
CA SER A 302 8.75 18.24 -22.22
C SER A 302 10.00 18.81 -22.89
N GLY A 303 11.06 17.99 -22.94
CA GLY A 303 12.43 18.34 -23.28
C GLY A 303 13.37 18.00 -22.14
N VAL A 304 14.67 18.21 -22.33
CA VAL A 304 15.70 17.95 -21.30
C VAL A 304 16.61 19.17 -21.21
N ASP A 305 16.91 19.65 -19.99
CA ASP A 305 17.90 20.72 -19.78
C ASP A 305 19.27 20.25 -20.27
N LEU A 306 19.65 20.69 -21.47
CA LEU A 306 20.87 20.23 -22.12
C LEU A 306 22.15 20.68 -21.40
N THR A 307 22.01 21.63 -20.47
CA THR A 307 23.12 22.24 -19.72
C THR A 307 23.22 21.70 -18.29
N HIS A 308 22.33 20.79 -17.88
CA HIS A 308 22.37 20.24 -16.54
C HIS A 308 23.68 19.46 -16.34
N PRO A 309 24.49 19.73 -15.29
CA PRO A 309 25.79 19.09 -15.10
C PRO A 309 25.75 17.56 -15.14
N ASP A 310 24.71 16.97 -14.55
CA ASP A 310 24.51 15.52 -14.51
C ASP A 310 24.09 14.90 -15.85
N LEU A 311 23.66 15.70 -16.83
CA LEU A 311 23.09 15.20 -18.08
C LEU A 311 23.89 15.64 -19.31
N GLN A 312 24.57 16.79 -19.27
CA GLN A 312 25.22 17.38 -20.45
C GLN A 312 26.19 16.40 -21.16
N ALA A 313 26.89 15.56 -20.39
CA ALA A 313 27.85 14.60 -20.93
C ALA A 313 27.18 13.31 -21.46
N ARG A 314 25.90 13.11 -21.14
CA ARG A 314 25.10 11.95 -21.53
C ARG A 314 24.22 12.26 -22.74
N ILE A 315 23.89 13.54 -22.96
CA ILE A 315 23.06 13.97 -24.08
C ILE A 315 23.86 13.90 -25.38
N VAL A 316 23.39 13.06 -26.32
CA VAL A 316 24.03 12.87 -27.64
C VAL A 316 23.35 13.66 -28.75
N GLY A 317 22.16 14.20 -28.47
CA GLY A 317 21.39 15.01 -29.39
C GLY A 317 19.96 15.17 -28.92
N GLY A 318 19.15 15.82 -29.75
CA GLY A 318 17.73 15.97 -29.48
C GLY A 318 16.94 16.50 -30.65
N TYR A 319 15.62 16.41 -30.52
CA TYR A 319 14.65 16.84 -31.52
C TYR A 319 13.51 17.60 -30.83
N THR A 320 13.20 18.79 -31.35
CA THR A 320 12.04 19.59 -30.89
C THR A 320 10.93 19.46 -31.91
N PHE A 321 9.77 18.98 -31.47
CA PHE A 321 8.62 18.81 -32.35
C PHE A 321 8.02 20.17 -32.76
N PRO A 322 7.54 20.32 -34.01
CA PRO A 322 6.93 21.57 -34.47
C PRO A 322 5.80 22.02 -33.54
N GLY A 323 5.80 23.30 -33.16
CA GLY A 323 4.87 23.87 -32.17
C GLY A 323 5.50 24.07 -30.79
N CYS A 324 6.62 23.39 -30.50
CA CYS A 324 7.41 23.62 -29.29
C CYS A 324 8.44 24.72 -29.50
N SER A 325 8.52 25.63 -28.52
CA SER A 325 9.49 26.73 -28.50
C SER A 325 10.62 26.40 -27.52
N SER A 326 11.70 25.79 -28.04
CA SER A 326 12.92 25.51 -27.26
C SER A 326 14.14 26.28 -27.80
N PRO A 327 15.12 26.61 -26.95
CA PRO A 327 16.35 27.30 -27.36
C PRO A 327 17.25 26.48 -28.32
N ALA A 328 17.23 25.16 -28.17
CA ALA A 328 17.98 24.19 -28.99
C ALA A 328 17.18 22.89 -29.15
N GLY A 329 17.56 22.06 -30.14
CA GLY A 329 16.85 20.80 -30.44
C GLY A 329 16.79 19.86 -29.22
N GLY A 330 15.58 19.54 -28.76
CA GLY A 330 15.32 18.69 -27.60
C GLY A 330 15.45 19.39 -26.24
N ASP A 331 15.83 20.68 -26.21
CA ASP A 331 16.00 21.43 -24.96
C ASP A 331 14.65 21.69 -24.26
N ASP A 332 14.68 21.75 -22.94
CA ASP A 332 13.48 21.94 -22.12
C ASP A 332 13.05 23.41 -22.10
N ASN A 333 11.74 23.65 -22.10
CA ASN A 333 11.17 25.00 -22.19
C ASN A 333 10.73 25.55 -20.81
N SER A 334 10.22 26.79 -20.76
CA SER A 334 9.82 27.44 -19.50
C SER A 334 8.61 26.80 -18.79
N ASN A 335 7.75 26.10 -19.54
CA ASN A 335 6.65 25.29 -19.01
C ASN A 335 7.07 23.82 -18.77
N GLY A 336 8.36 23.53 -18.92
CA GLY A 336 8.93 22.19 -18.78
C GLY A 336 9.43 21.89 -17.37
N GLY A 337 10.46 21.04 -17.30
CA GLY A 337 11.10 20.55 -16.07
C GLY A 337 10.83 19.07 -15.80
N HIS A 338 9.72 18.52 -16.32
CA HIS A 338 9.36 17.11 -16.17
C HIS A 338 10.34 16.20 -16.91
N GLY A 339 10.61 16.47 -18.19
CA GLY A 339 11.53 15.64 -18.99
C GLY A 339 12.98 15.71 -18.50
N THR A 340 13.40 16.85 -17.95
CA THR A 340 14.69 16.97 -17.27
C THR A 340 14.78 16.03 -16.07
N HIS A 341 13.75 15.97 -15.23
CA HIS A 341 13.69 15.09 -14.06
C HIS A 341 13.69 13.61 -14.46
N VAL A 342 12.87 13.26 -15.45
CA VAL A 342 12.81 11.92 -16.03
C VAL A 342 14.16 11.46 -16.60
N ALA A 343 14.87 12.33 -17.32
CA ALA A 343 16.19 12.01 -17.88
C ALA A 343 17.25 11.74 -16.80
N GLY A 344 17.18 12.46 -15.68
CA GLY A 344 18.04 12.25 -14.50
C GLY A 344 17.89 10.86 -13.90
N ILE A 345 16.67 10.35 -13.79
CA ILE A 345 16.39 9.00 -13.26
C ILE A 345 17.04 7.92 -14.16
N ILE A 346 17.10 8.15 -15.47
CA ILE A 346 17.71 7.19 -16.40
C ILE A 346 19.24 7.23 -16.29
N ALA A 347 19.85 8.41 -16.45
CA ALA A 347 21.30 8.53 -16.72
C ALA A 347 22.03 9.61 -15.93
N GLY A 348 21.40 10.20 -14.91
CA GLY A 348 21.98 11.22 -14.06
C GLY A 348 23.27 10.76 -13.38
N GLN A 349 24.27 11.64 -13.35
CA GLN A 349 25.59 11.33 -12.79
C GLN A 349 25.71 11.57 -11.28
N GLY A 350 24.84 12.39 -10.68
CA GLY A 350 24.91 12.79 -9.27
C GLY A 350 26.11 13.68 -8.92
N LEU A 351 26.44 14.71 -9.73
CA LEU A 351 27.69 15.48 -9.63
C LEU A 351 27.62 16.74 -8.73
N GLY A 352 26.44 17.30 -8.46
CA GLY A 352 26.25 18.49 -7.61
C GLY A 352 26.81 19.83 -8.14
N ASP A 353 27.08 20.79 -7.23
CA ASP A 353 27.26 22.24 -7.51
C ASP A 353 28.70 22.79 -7.71
N GLY A 354 29.75 21.97 -7.63
CA GLY A 354 31.13 22.46 -7.76
C GLY A 354 31.53 22.90 -9.19
N PRO A 355 32.47 23.86 -9.39
CA PRO A 355 33.03 24.15 -10.70
C PRO A 355 33.72 22.89 -11.26
N GLY A 356 33.12 22.28 -12.28
CA GLY A 356 33.57 20.99 -12.82
C GLY A 356 33.00 19.74 -12.14
N GLY A 357 31.93 19.85 -11.32
CA GLY A 357 31.09 18.72 -10.87
C GLY A 357 31.73 17.76 -9.85
N SER A 358 32.37 18.27 -8.79
CA SER A 358 33.16 17.44 -7.85
C SER A 358 32.65 17.39 -6.40
N VAL A 359 31.53 18.05 -6.07
CA VAL A 359 30.95 18.02 -4.72
C VAL A 359 29.62 17.28 -4.77
N ALA A 360 29.62 16.05 -4.26
CA ALA A 360 28.43 15.22 -4.15
C ALA A 360 27.37 15.89 -3.27
N GLU A 361 26.15 16.05 -3.79
CA GLU A 361 25.00 16.49 -3.01
C GLU A 361 24.26 15.25 -2.50
N THR A 362 24.26 15.07 -1.19
CA THR A 362 23.67 13.88 -0.53
C THR A 362 22.60 14.29 0.47
N ASP A 363 21.70 13.35 0.76
CA ASP A 363 20.74 13.50 1.83
C ASP A 363 21.36 13.27 3.23
N ALA A 364 20.55 13.41 4.28
CA ALA A 364 21.00 13.22 5.66
C ALA A 364 21.51 11.80 5.97
N ALA A 365 21.12 10.80 5.18
CA ALA A 365 21.56 9.42 5.30
C ALA A 365 22.76 9.09 4.38
N GLY A 366 23.22 10.04 3.56
CA GLY A 366 24.37 9.91 2.67
C GLY A 366 24.07 9.45 1.24
N PHE A 367 22.79 9.36 0.85
CA PHE A 367 22.37 8.97 -0.50
C PHE A 367 22.50 10.13 -1.49
N TYR A 368 23.01 9.87 -2.70
CA TYR A 368 23.24 10.88 -3.75
C TYR A 368 21.98 11.32 -4.47
N TYR A 369 21.68 12.63 -4.48
CA TYR A 369 20.61 13.20 -5.31
C TYR A 369 20.93 13.10 -6.81
N GLY A 370 19.91 12.78 -7.62
CA GLY A 370 19.99 12.78 -9.09
C GLY A 370 20.92 11.74 -9.70
N LEU A 371 21.33 10.73 -8.93
CA LEU A 371 21.95 9.53 -9.49
C LEU A 371 20.89 8.73 -10.25
N GLY A 372 21.21 8.31 -11.47
CA GLY A 372 20.32 7.51 -12.30
C GLY A 372 20.74 6.04 -12.39
N VAL A 373 19.76 5.18 -12.67
CA VAL A 373 19.92 3.72 -12.77
C VAL A 373 21.05 3.33 -13.74
N ALA A 374 21.12 3.97 -14.90
CA ALA A 374 22.04 3.68 -16.00
C ALA A 374 23.03 4.82 -16.24
N LYS A 375 23.93 5.07 -15.29
CA LYS A 375 24.94 6.15 -15.35
C LYS A 375 25.82 6.14 -16.62
N GLY A 376 25.98 4.99 -17.27
CA GLY A 376 26.73 4.83 -18.51
C GLY A 376 25.93 5.15 -19.78
N ALA A 377 24.59 5.16 -19.70
CA ALA A 377 23.72 5.36 -20.85
C ALA A 377 23.76 6.80 -21.39
N GLN A 378 23.42 6.93 -22.66
CA GLN A 378 23.29 8.21 -23.36
C GLN A 378 21.81 8.54 -23.56
N ILE A 379 21.50 9.84 -23.62
CA ILE A 379 20.14 10.37 -23.76
C ILE A 379 19.98 11.06 -25.11
N TYR A 380 18.90 10.71 -25.82
CA TYR A 380 18.40 11.47 -26.96
C TYR A 380 17.12 12.22 -26.55
N ALA A 381 17.21 13.55 -26.44
CA ALA A 381 16.14 14.37 -25.87
C ALA A 381 15.05 14.70 -26.92
N MET A 382 13.79 14.35 -26.66
CA MET A 382 12.68 14.59 -27.59
C MET A 382 11.60 15.45 -26.93
N ALA A 383 11.60 16.74 -27.26
CA ALA A 383 10.69 17.74 -26.68
C ALA A 383 9.38 17.81 -27.48
N THR A 384 8.29 17.31 -26.88
CA THR A 384 6.98 17.17 -27.54
C THR A 384 5.77 17.37 -26.61
N VAL A 385 5.93 17.20 -25.29
CA VAL A 385 4.86 17.35 -24.28
C VAL A 385 4.89 18.73 -23.64
N ASP A 386 3.74 19.27 -23.20
CA ASP A 386 3.61 20.55 -22.47
C ASP A 386 4.28 21.78 -23.11
N CYS A 387 4.51 21.72 -24.42
CA CYS A 387 5.24 22.74 -25.17
C CYS A 387 4.46 23.34 -26.34
N GLY A 388 3.18 22.96 -26.53
CA GLY A 388 2.31 23.49 -27.58
C GLY A 388 2.42 22.79 -28.93
N ALA A 389 3.14 21.67 -29.01
CA ALA A 389 3.08 20.78 -30.17
C ALA A 389 1.67 20.20 -30.36
N PRO A 390 1.24 19.97 -31.61
CA PRO A 390 0.05 19.19 -31.89
C PRO A 390 0.21 17.77 -31.36
N TRP A 391 -0.87 17.22 -30.80
CA TRP A 391 -0.90 15.91 -30.17
C TRP A 391 -2.05 15.07 -30.75
N PRO A 392 -1.77 13.97 -31.47
CA PRO A 392 -0.45 13.46 -31.85
C PRO A 392 0.34 14.43 -32.75
N PRO A 393 1.67 14.21 -32.92
CA PRO A 393 2.47 14.94 -33.90
C PRO A 393 1.85 14.94 -35.29
N ALA A 394 2.16 15.95 -36.12
CA ALA A 394 1.55 16.12 -37.44
C ALA A 394 1.73 14.92 -38.40
N ALA A 395 2.79 14.13 -38.22
CA ALA A 395 3.05 12.89 -38.96
C ALA A 395 2.52 11.62 -38.25
N GLY A 396 1.70 11.78 -37.20
CA GLY A 396 1.16 10.71 -36.37
C GLY A 396 2.10 10.23 -35.26
N TRP A 397 1.68 9.20 -34.51
CA TRP A 397 2.43 8.66 -33.38
C TRP A 397 3.80 8.06 -33.76
N GLN A 398 3.93 7.52 -34.97
CA GLN A 398 5.20 6.98 -35.50
C GLN A 398 6.34 7.99 -35.44
N GLU A 399 6.05 9.29 -35.56
CA GLU A 399 7.09 10.32 -35.52
C GLU A 399 7.91 10.27 -34.21
N LEU A 400 7.31 9.79 -33.12
CA LEU A 400 8.00 9.62 -31.84
C LEU A 400 9.11 8.55 -31.93
N SER A 401 8.81 7.35 -32.43
CA SER A 401 9.79 6.27 -32.56
C SER A 401 10.78 6.54 -33.69
N LYS A 402 10.32 7.07 -34.82
CA LYS A 402 11.17 7.42 -35.97
C LYS A 402 12.27 8.40 -35.60
N ARG A 403 11.95 9.45 -34.82
CA ARG A 403 12.94 10.43 -34.37
C ARG A 403 13.93 9.84 -33.38
N GLY A 404 13.47 8.96 -32.48
CA GLY A 404 14.35 8.21 -31.59
C GLY A 404 15.35 7.33 -32.35
N ILE A 405 14.85 6.56 -33.33
CA ILE A 405 15.68 5.70 -34.20
C ILE A 405 16.71 6.53 -34.99
N ALA A 406 16.29 7.67 -35.55
CA ALA A 406 17.21 8.59 -36.23
C ALA A 406 18.29 9.17 -35.30
N GLY A 407 18.01 9.22 -33.99
CA GLY A 407 18.96 9.54 -32.93
C GLY A 407 19.78 8.35 -32.42
N ASN A 408 19.69 7.19 -33.08
CA ASN A 408 20.27 5.90 -32.66
C ASN A 408 19.78 5.38 -31.29
N ALA A 409 18.64 5.87 -30.80
CA ALA A 409 18.04 5.33 -29.58
C ALA A 409 17.45 3.95 -29.85
N ILE A 410 17.70 3.00 -28.94
CA ILE A 410 17.11 1.63 -29.04
C ILE A 410 15.64 1.60 -28.59
N GLY A 411 15.18 2.68 -27.98
CA GLY A 411 13.91 2.77 -27.30
C GLY A 411 13.76 4.11 -26.58
N THR A 412 12.62 4.29 -25.91
CA THR A 412 12.33 5.52 -25.17
C THR A 412 11.64 5.26 -23.85
N ASN A 413 11.85 6.19 -22.91
CA ASN A 413 10.89 6.44 -21.85
C ASN A 413 9.79 7.39 -22.33
N ALA A 414 8.54 7.01 -22.06
CA ALA A 414 7.36 7.84 -22.23
C ALA A 414 6.63 8.00 -20.89
N SER A 415 6.51 9.23 -20.40
CA SER A 415 5.98 9.53 -19.05
C SER A 415 4.83 10.54 -19.10
N TRP A 416 3.86 10.25 -19.96
CA TRP A 416 2.75 11.13 -20.29
C TRP A 416 1.48 10.31 -20.57
N THR A 417 0.38 11.00 -20.88
CA THR A 417 -0.88 10.41 -21.39
C THR A 417 -1.40 11.25 -22.55
N THR A 418 -2.35 10.73 -23.33
CA THR A 418 -3.13 11.52 -24.31
C THR A 418 -4.13 12.48 -23.65
N GLY A 419 -4.28 12.44 -22.32
CA GLY A 419 -5.19 13.29 -21.53
C GLY A 419 -6.44 12.56 -21.05
N GLU A 420 -6.53 11.26 -21.31
CA GLU A 420 -7.66 10.42 -20.95
C GLU A 420 -7.45 9.80 -19.57
N GLY A 421 -8.34 10.11 -18.63
CA GLY A 421 -8.16 9.84 -17.20
C GLY A 421 -8.44 8.40 -16.75
N ALA A 422 -8.87 7.51 -17.64
CA ALA A 422 -9.24 6.13 -17.34
C ALA A 422 -8.92 5.19 -18.51
N ASN A 423 -9.07 3.89 -18.26
CA ASN A 423 -8.91 2.87 -19.30
C ASN A 423 -10.07 2.97 -20.32
N HIS A 424 -9.77 2.73 -21.58
CA HIS A 424 -10.70 2.94 -22.71
C HIS A 424 -10.67 1.80 -23.73
N GLY A 425 -9.92 0.75 -23.44
CA GLY A 425 -9.72 -0.38 -24.29
C GLY A 425 -8.69 -0.13 -25.37
N TYR A 426 -8.56 -1.10 -26.26
CA TYR A 426 -7.58 -1.08 -27.32
C TYR A 426 -8.04 -0.19 -28.48
N GLN A 427 -7.56 1.05 -28.55
CA GLN A 427 -7.96 2.01 -29.59
C GLN A 427 -6.89 2.17 -30.70
N ALA A 428 -7.11 3.12 -31.60
CA ALA A 428 -6.20 3.42 -32.70
C ALA A 428 -4.79 3.85 -32.22
N SER A 429 -4.72 4.51 -31.08
CA SER A 429 -3.47 4.82 -30.38
C SER A 429 -2.72 3.54 -29.99
N GLU A 430 -3.35 2.65 -29.21
CA GLU A 430 -2.78 1.38 -28.75
C GLU A 430 -2.32 0.54 -29.93
N ARG A 431 -3.13 0.50 -30.99
CA ARG A 431 -2.76 -0.16 -32.25
C ARG A 431 -1.47 0.38 -32.83
N THR A 432 -1.33 1.70 -32.85
CA THR A 432 -0.13 2.33 -33.40
C THR A 432 1.08 2.09 -32.50
N PHE A 433 0.91 2.16 -31.18
CA PHE A 433 1.97 1.83 -30.22
C PHE A 433 2.42 0.37 -30.31
N ASP A 434 1.50 -0.57 -30.54
CA ASP A 434 1.85 -1.96 -30.79
C ASP A 434 2.67 -2.15 -32.06
N THR A 435 2.30 -1.46 -33.15
CA THR A 435 3.08 -1.45 -34.38
C THR A 435 4.47 -0.85 -34.15
N MET A 436 4.56 0.30 -33.48
CA MET A 436 5.81 1.03 -33.24
C MET A 436 6.86 0.21 -32.47
N VAL A 437 6.42 -0.71 -31.60
CA VAL A 437 7.35 -1.57 -30.87
C VAL A 437 8.03 -2.59 -31.78
N ARG A 438 7.27 -3.17 -32.72
CA ARG A 438 7.84 -4.08 -33.74
C ARG A 438 8.63 -3.32 -34.79
N ASP A 439 8.07 -2.21 -35.26
CA ASP A 439 8.59 -1.42 -36.36
C ASP A 439 8.38 0.07 -36.11
N GLY A 440 9.40 0.76 -35.62
CA GLY A 440 9.32 2.16 -35.21
C GLY A 440 9.48 3.18 -36.33
N ASP A 441 9.86 2.78 -37.55
CA ASP A 441 10.02 3.67 -38.69
C ASP A 441 9.37 3.10 -39.97
N PHE A 442 8.07 3.34 -40.13
CA PHE A 442 7.29 2.76 -41.23
C PHE A 442 7.74 3.18 -42.65
N ASP A 443 8.66 4.16 -42.76
CA ASP A 443 9.22 4.60 -44.05
C ASP A 443 10.47 3.81 -44.45
N THR A 444 11.06 3.04 -43.52
CA THR A 444 12.23 2.21 -43.76
C THR A 444 11.80 0.76 -43.97
N ALA A 445 12.32 0.13 -45.02
CA ALA A 445 11.97 -1.26 -45.30
C ALA A 445 12.55 -2.21 -44.24
N GLY A 446 11.74 -3.19 -43.82
CA GLY A 446 12.09 -4.12 -42.75
C GLY A 446 11.54 -3.67 -41.40
N SER A 447 11.65 -4.49 -40.36
CA SER A 447 11.27 -4.08 -39.00
C SER A 447 12.39 -3.27 -38.35
N GLN A 448 12.06 -2.15 -37.71
CA GLN A 448 12.96 -1.42 -36.81
C GLN A 448 12.46 -1.51 -35.36
N PRO A 449 12.86 -2.54 -34.58
CA PRO A 449 12.38 -2.72 -33.21
C PRO A 449 12.70 -1.53 -32.33
N TYR A 450 11.72 -1.09 -31.53
CA TYR A 450 11.86 0.08 -30.67
C TYR A 450 11.22 -0.16 -29.30
N ILE A 451 12.03 -0.15 -28.23
CA ILE A 451 11.55 -0.48 -26.88
C ILE A 451 10.84 0.73 -26.27
N ILE A 452 9.59 0.58 -25.83
CA ILE A 452 8.85 1.67 -25.18
C ILE A 452 8.60 1.29 -23.72
N ALA A 453 9.26 1.98 -22.79
CA ALA A 453 8.92 1.97 -21.38
C ALA A 453 7.91 3.09 -21.10
N PHE A 454 6.74 2.75 -20.58
CA PHE A 454 5.62 3.66 -20.43
C PHE A 454 5.12 3.69 -18.99
N SER A 455 4.97 4.89 -18.41
CA SER A 455 4.23 5.08 -17.15
C SER A 455 2.83 4.46 -17.23
N ALA A 456 2.28 3.91 -16.14
CA ALA A 456 0.92 3.35 -16.10
C ALA A 456 -0.20 4.40 -16.01
N GLY A 457 0.10 5.62 -15.53
CA GLY A 457 -0.89 6.64 -15.21
C GLY A 457 -1.00 6.88 -13.70
N ASN A 458 -1.60 8.00 -13.32
CA ASN A 458 -1.68 8.45 -11.91
C ASN A 458 -3.13 8.51 -11.39
N SER A 459 -4.02 7.67 -11.93
CA SER A 459 -5.46 7.68 -11.62
C SER A 459 -5.88 6.61 -10.60
N GLY A 460 -4.93 6.02 -9.87
CA GLY A 460 -5.19 5.04 -8.81
C GLY A 460 -5.88 5.63 -7.56
N PRO A 461 -6.20 4.80 -6.55
CA PRO A 461 -5.83 3.39 -6.40
C PRO A 461 -6.87 2.41 -6.98
N ASN A 462 -7.95 2.91 -7.57
CA ASN A 462 -9.03 2.06 -8.08
C ASN A 462 -8.55 1.19 -9.26
N PRO A 463 -9.11 -0.02 -9.44
CA PRO A 463 -8.88 -0.82 -10.65
C PRO A 463 -9.36 -0.08 -11.91
N ASN A 464 -8.90 -0.50 -13.09
CA ASN A 464 -9.32 0.03 -14.39
C ASN A 464 -8.95 1.51 -14.62
N THR A 465 -7.76 1.91 -14.20
CA THR A 465 -7.33 3.31 -14.18
C THR A 465 -6.12 3.59 -15.06
N LEU A 466 -5.68 2.62 -15.87
CA LEU A 466 -4.64 2.82 -16.88
C LEU A 466 -5.05 3.92 -17.85
N THR A 467 -4.23 4.96 -18.01
CA THR A 467 -4.57 6.06 -18.93
C THR A 467 -4.19 5.69 -20.36
N ALA A 468 -4.80 6.28 -21.39
CA ALA A 468 -4.36 6.05 -22.76
C ALA A 468 -2.92 6.57 -23.00
N PRO A 469 -2.08 5.88 -23.81
CA PRO A 469 -2.40 4.72 -24.64
C PRO A 469 -1.97 3.36 -24.02
N LYS A 470 -2.03 3.24 -22.69
CA LYS A 470 -1.25 2.25 -21.92
C LYS A 470 -1.90 0.88 -21.86
N GLU A 471 -2.91 0.64 -22.68
CA GLU A 471 -3.49 -0.68 -22.94
C GLU A 471 -2.88 -1.35 -24.19
N ALA A 472 -1.89 -0.74 -24.84
CA ALA A 472 -1.08 -1.38 -25.88
C ALA A 472 -0.43 -2.68 -25.33
N LYS A 473 -0.39 -3.75 -26.12
CA LYS A 473 0.15 -5.06 -25.70
C LYS A 473 1.67 -5.06 -25.65
N ASN A 474 2.33 -4.37 -26.56
CA ASN A 474 3.76 -4.52 -26.82
C ASN A 474 4.66 -3.62 -25.95
N PRO A 475 4.28 -2.37 -25.58
CA PRO A 475 5.06 -1.55 -24.64
C PRO A 475 5.21 -2.18 -23.25
N ILE A 476 6.21 -1.76 -22.48
CA ILE A 476 6.41 -2.15 -21.07
C ILE A 476 5.73 -1.10 -20.20
N ILE A 477 4.61 -1.45 -19.58
CA ILE A 477 3.82 -0.54 -18.73
C ILE A 477 4.28 -0.66 -17.27
N THR A 478 4.61 0.47 -16.63
CA THR A 478 5.27 0.51 -15.32
C THR A 478 4.39 1.16 -14.24
N ALA A 479 4.13 0.41 -13.16
CA ALA A 479 3.52 0.88 -11.91
C ALA A 479 4.52 1.63 -11.02
N ALA A 480 4.00 2.51 -10.16
CA ALA A 480 4.80 3.16 -9.11
C ALA A 480 4.66 2.41 -7.78
N SER A 481 5.75 1.80 -7.32
CA SER A 481 5.91 1.41 -5.92
C SER A 481 6.36 2.61 -5.09
N ARG A 482 6.25 2.49 -3.77
CA ARG A 482 6.79 3.47 -2.83
C ARG A 482 8.31 3.44 -2.79
N ASN A 483 8.92 4.59 -2.48
CA ASN A 483 10.25 4.60 -1.90
C ASN A 483 10.24 4.18 -0.43
N PHE A 484 11.41 3.80 0.07
CA PHE A 484 11.64 3.66 1.51
C PHE A 484 11.48 4.99 2.27
N ARG A 485 11.66 6.13 1.60
CA ARG A 485 11.53 7.48 2.18
C ARG A 485 10.10 7.82 2.63
N VAL A 486 9.10 7.14 2.08
CA VAL A 486 7.67 7.37 2.37
C VAL A 486 6.99 6.23 3.11
N GLY A 487 7.53 5.03 3.03
CA GLY A 487 6.86 3.85 3.54
C GLY A 487 7.59 2.58 3.13
N ALA A 488 6.90 1.46 3.24
CA ALA A 488 7.48 0.20 2.84
C ALA A 488 7.66 0.18 1.32
N ILE A 489 8.87 -0.17 0.85
CA ILE A 489 9.18 -0.33 -0.59
C ILE A 489 8.32 -1.38 -1.27
N ASN A 490 7.64 -2.21 -0.46
CA ASN A 490 6.75 -3.27 -0.90
C ASN A 490 5.30 -2.80 -1.10
N ASP A 491 4.99 -1.53 -0.84
CA ASP A 491 3.69 -0.95 -1.12
C ASP A 491 3.65 -0.33 -2.53
N ILE A 492 2.50 -0.43 -3.19
CA ILE A 492 2.20 0.35 -4.39
C ILE A 492 1.72 1.75 -3.99
N ALA A 493 2.24 2.77 -4.65
CA ALA A 493 1.80 4.15 -4.45
C ALA A 493 0.29 4.29 -4.74
N SER A 494 -0.43 5.04 -3.92
CA SER A 494 -1.90 5.12 -4.04
C SER A 494 -2.33 5.68 -5.39
N PHE A 495 -1.61 6.66 -5.93
CA PHE A 495 -1.91 7.26 -7.23
C PHE A 495 -1.60 6.33 -8.41
N SER A 496 -0.79 5.28 -8.24
CA SER A 496 -0.40 4.42 -9.37
C SER A 496 -1.64 3.81 -10.01
N SER A 497 -1.85 4.06 -11.29
CA SER A 497 -2.92 3.44 -12.06
C SER A 497 -2.81 1.92 -11.99
N ARG A 498 -3.97 1.27 -11.92
CA ARG A 498 -4.14 -0.17 -11.77
C ARG A 498 -4.87 -0.72 -12.98
N GLY A 499 -4.51 -1.93 -13.38
CA GLY A 499 -5.30 -2.66 -14.36
C GLY A 499 -6.59 -3.25 -13.76
N PRO A 500 -7.13 -4.31 -14.37
CA PRO A 500 -6.67 -4.87 -15.64
C PRO A 500 -6.86 -3.89 -16.81
N ALA A 501 -6.30 -4.21 -17.98
CA ALA A 501 -6.80 -3.62 -19.22
C ALA A 501 -8.29 -3.95 -19.41
N VAL A 502 -9.01 -3.25 -20.27
CA VAL A 502 -10.45 -3.48 -20.52
C VAL A 502 -10.74 -4.90 -21.03
N ASP A 503 -9.78 -5.53 -21.69
CA ASP A 503 -9.88 -6.93 -22.11
C ASP A 503 -9.48 -7.97 -21.06
N GLY A 504 -9.12 -7.53 -19.86
CA GLY A 504 -8.72 -8.37 -18.76
C GLY A 504 -7.25 -8.81 -18.80
N ARG A 505 -6.41 -8.23 -19.67
CA ARG A 505 -4.95 -8.40 -19.57
C ARG A 505 -4.44 -7.85 -18.24
N VAL A 506 -3.42 -8.53 -17.70
CA VAL A 506 -2.72 -8.09 -16.49
C VAL A 506 -1.78 -6.95 -16.87
N LEU A 507 -2.15 -5.75 -16.41
CA LEU A 507 -1.36 -4.54 -16.51
C LEU A 507 -1.41 -3.79 -15.16
N PRO A 508 -0.40 -2.99 -14.81
CA PRO A 508 0.90 -2.81 -15.49
C PRO A 508 1.73 -4.11 -15.59
N ASN A 509 2.81 -4.12 -16.37
CA ASN A 509 3.66 -5.31 -16.51
C ASN A 509 4.61 -5.49 -15.32
N VAL A 510 5.19 -4.40 -14.83
CA VAL A 510 6.18 -4.38 -13.74
C VAL A 510 5.97 -3.14 -12.86
N ALA A 511 6.57 -3.15 -11.67
CA ALA A 511 6.62 -2.00 -10.78
C ALA A 511 8.06 -1.47 -10.60
N SER A 512 8.19 -0.18 -10.30
CA SER A 512 9.45 0.48 -9.90
C SER A 512 9.15 1.63 -8.94
N PRO A 513 10.13 2.09 -8.14
CA PRO A 513 9.90 3.25 -7.28
C PRO A 513 9.45 4.46 -8.10
N GLY A 514 8.38 5.11 -7.65
CA GLY A 514 7.82 6.29 -8.33
C GLY A 514 7.18 7.31 -7.39
N GLU A 515 7.18 7.05 -6.09
CA GLU A 515 6.67 8.01 -5.11
C GLU A 515 7.84 8.77 -4.56
N GLN A 516 7.84 10.06 -4.85
CA GLN A 516 8.66 11.07 -4.20
C GLN A 516 10.07 11.30 -4.74
N ILE A 517 10.32 11.02 -6.00
CA ILE A 517 11.64 10.90 -6.62
C ILE A 517 12.44 12.20 -6.74
N ALA A 518 13.67 12.19 -6.23
CA ALA A 518 14.78 13.16 -6.33
C ALA A 518 15.57 12.97 -7.61
N SER A 519 15.38 13.89 -8.54
CA SER A 519 16.15 13.88 -9.77
C SER A 519 16.48 15.28 -10.22
N THR A 520 17.19 15.36 -11.34
CA THR A 520 17.68 16.59 -11.93
C THR A 520 16.54 17.60 -12.14
N MET A 521 16.77 18.83 -11.73
CA MET A 521 15.85 19.94 -11.89
C MET A 521 16.31 20.83 -13.04
N ARG A 522 15.38 21.33 -13.86
CA ARG A 522 15.70 22.34 -14.87
C ARG A 522 16.25 23.60 -14.21
N ARG A 523 17.51 23.96 -14.52
CA ARG A 523 18.23 25.06 -13.82
C ARG A 523 17.70 26.44 -14.15
N ALA A 524 17.15 26.60 -15.35
CA ALA A 524 16.54 27.86 -15.78
C ALA A 524 15.10 28.06 -15.26
N GLY A 525 14.63 27.21 -14.33
CA GLY A 525 13.28 27.23 -13.75
C GLY A 525 12.23 26.58 -14.65
N GLY A 526 11.19 25.96 -14.09
CA GLY A 526 10.14 25.29 -14.87
C GLY A 526 8.81 25.30 -14.12
N THR A 527 7.77 24.71 -14.70
CA THR A 527 6.47 24.56 -14.04
C THR A 527 6.24 23.14 -13.50
N ALA A 528 6.93 22.14 -14.05
CA ALA A 528 6.84 20.74 -13.61
C ALA A 528 8.13 20.30 -12.90
N CYS A 529 8.00 19.52 -11.82
CA CYS A 529 9.11 19.07 -10.97
C CYS A 529 10.08 20.23 -10.61
N ALA A 530 9.53 21.41 -10.30
CA ALA A 530 10.27 22.67 -10.21
C ALA A 530 10.56 23.14 -8.77
N THR A 531 10.21 22.34 -7.77
CA THR A 531 10.51 22.66 -6.37
C THR A 531 11.89 22.13 -6.02
N ALA A 532 12.86 23.05 -5.95
CA ALA A 532 14.24 22.72 -5.60
C ALA A 532 14.33 22.08 -4.21
N ILE A 533 15.18 21.06 -4.10
CA ILE A 533 15.59 20.51 -2.81
C ILE A 533 16.46 21.55 -2.11
N SER A 534 16.22 21.77 -0.82
CA SER A 534 17.02 22.73 -0.05
C SER A 534 18.47 22.29 0.02
N GLY A 535 19.39 23.20 -0.28
CA GLY A 535 20.84 22.94 -0.20
C GLY A 535 21.47 22.36 -1.47
N THR A 536 20.71 22.22 -2.57
CA THR A 536 21.21 21.65 -3.85
C THR A 536 21.48 22.69 -4.93
N ALA A 537 21.54 23.97 -4.58
CA ALA A 537 21.65 25.09 -5.53
C ALA A 537 20.64 25.04 -6.72
N SER A 538 19.47 24.40 -6.53
CA SER A 538 18.46 24.14 -7.57
C SER A 538 18.89 23.17 -8.68
N HIS A 539 19.84 22.27 -8.41
CA HIS A 539 20.20 21.16 -9.30
C HIS A 539 19.22 20.00 -9.23
N TYR A 540 18.53 19.84 -8.11
CA TYR A 540 17.66 18.68 -7.91
C TYR A 540 16.30 19.08 -7.38
N ALA A 541 15.27 18.33 -7.78
CA ALA A 541 13.89 18.50 -7.38
C ALA A 541 13.22 17.15 -7.10
N MET A 542 12.10 17.22 -6.40
CA MET A 542 11.32 16.06 -5.96
C MET A 542 10.02 15.97 -6.75
N CYS A 543 9.69 14.79 -7.26
CA CYS A 543 8.53 14.58 -8.11
C CYS A 543 7.94 13.18 -7.90
N SER A 544 6.62 13.05 -7.84
CA SER A 544 5.95 11.76 -7.66
C SER A 544 5.08 11.45 -8.87
N GLY A 545 5.08 10.19 -9.29
CA GLY A 545 4.24 9.71 -10.36
C GLY A 545 4.75 8.38 -10.94
N THR A 546 3.87 7.68 -11.65
CA THR A 546 4.32 6.61 -12.57
C THR A 546 5.26 7.15 -13.65
N SER A 547 5.22 8.47 -13.89
CA SER A 547 6.22 9.22 -14.66
C SER A 547 7.65 9.13 -14.13
N MET A 548 7.83 8.85 -12.84
CA MET A 548 9.16 8.62 -12.25
C MET A 548 9.49 7.13 -12.12
N ALA A 549 8.48 6.25 -12.09
CA ALA A 549 8.71 4.80 -12.14
C ALA A 549 9.14 4.31 -13.53
N SER A 550 8.51 4.82 -14.59
CA SER A 550 8.86 4.48 -15.98
C SER A 550 10.33 4.71 -16.34
N PRO A 551 10.98 5.84 -15.99
CA PRO A 551 12.40 6.02 -16.29
C PRO A 551 13.33 5.09 -15.49
N HIS A 552 12.94 4.60 -14.30
CA HIS A 552 13.66 3.51 -13.65
C HIS A 552 13.65 2.24 -14.52
N THR A 553 12.49 1.93 -15.13
CA THR A 553 12.38 0.82 -16.09
C THR A 553 13.23 1.05 -17.33
N ALA A 554 13.23 2.26 -17.90
CA ALA A 554 14.06 2.59 -19.06
C ALA A 554 15.57 2.51 -18.74
N GLY A 555 16.00 2.95 -17.56
CA GLY A 555 17.37 2.77 -17.08
C GLY A 555 17.73 1.30 -16.90
N ALA A 556 16.84 0.50 -16.33
CA ALA A 556 17.04 -0.94 -16.22
C ALA A 556 17.15 -1.62 -17.60
N VAL A 557 16.35 -1.22 -18.59
CA VAL A 557 16.47 -1.67 -19.99
C VAL A 557 17.84 -1.33 -20.57
N ALA A 558 18.38 -0.14 -20.28
CA ALA A 558 19.71 0.25 -20.76
C ALA A 558 20.82 -0.62 -20.16
N VAL A 559 20.79 -0.85 -18.84
CA VAL A 559 21.72 -1.76 -18.14
C VAL A 559 21.62 -3.19 -18.70
N LEU A 560 20.40 -3.70 -18.85
CA LEU A 560 20.16 -5.04 -19.39
C LEU A 560 20.58 -5.17 -20.86
N THR A 561 20.49 -4.10 -21.65
CA THR A 561 20.95 -4.10 -23.04
C THR A 561 22.47 -4.19 -23.13
N GLU A 562 23.20 -3.47 -22.28
CA GLU A 562 24.66 -3.62 -22.20
C GLU A 562 25.06 -5.06 -21.83
N TRP A 563 24.43 -5.60 -20.78
CA TRP A 563 24.62 -7.01 -20.40
C TRP A 563 24.31 -7.96 -21.56
N TRP A 564 23.18 -7.77 -22.24
CA TRP A 564 22.76 -8.62 -23.35
C TRP A 564 23.79 -8.59 -24.49
N ARG A 565 24.21 -7.40 -24.92
CA ARG A 565 25.22 -7.22 -25.98
C ARG A 565 26.53 -7.92 -25.63
N SER A 566 26.97 -7.86 -24.37
CA SER A 566 28.18 -8.54 -23.91
C SER A 566 28.10 -10.06 -23.98
N ASN A 567 26.89 -10.62 -23.96
CA ASN A 567 26.63 -12.06 -23.97
C ASN A 567 26.08 -12.60 -25.31
N HIS A 568 25.71 -11.72 -26.26
CA HIS A 568 25.05 -12.09 -27.52
C HIS A 568 25.71 -11.40 -28.72
N SER A 569 27.04 -11.41 -28.79
CA SER A 569 27.82 -10.93 -29.94
C SER A 569 27.49 -9.48 -30.36
N GLY A 570 27.16 -8.61 -29.39
CA GLY A 570 26.80 -7.22 -29.65
C GLY A 570 25.38 -6.99 -30.17
N ALA A 571 24.54 -8.02 -30.30
CA ALA A 571 23.14 -7.87 -30.67
C ALA A 571 22.37 -7.08 -29.59
N THR A 572 21.34 -6.32 -29.99
CA THR A 572 20.41 -5.67 -29.05
C THR A 572 19.25 -6.63 -28.77
N PRO A 573 18.76 -6.76 -27.52
CA PRO A 573 17.62 -7.64 -27.25
C PRO A 573 16.38 -7.14 -27.98
N SER A 574 15.52 -8.05 -28.42
CA SER A 574 14.21 -7.64 -28.93
C SER A 574 13.36 -6.97 -27.84
N PRO A 575 12.32 -6.19 -28.20
CA PRO A 575 11.38 -5.65 -27.22
C PRO A 575 10.70 -6.73 -26.37
N ALA A 576 10.40 -7.90 -26.97
CA ALA A 576 9.84 -9.03 -26.25
C ALA A 576 10.84 -9.59 -25.22
N MET A 577 12.13 -9.70 -25.58
CA MET A 577 13.17 -10.16 -24.66
C MET A 577 13.47 -9.15 -23.54
N ALA A 578 13.48 -7.85 -23.85
CA ALA A 578 13.61 -6.81 -22.83
C ALA A 578 12.47 -6.90 -21.79
N LYS A 579 11.22 -7.08 -22.26
CA LYS A 579 10.06 -7.30 -21.38
C LYS A 579 10.19 -8.60 -20.58
N ALA A 580 10.59 -9.70 -21.22
CA ALA A 580 10.77 -10.99 -20.56
C ALA A 580 11.86 -10.95 -19.47
N LEU A 581 13.01 -10.29 -19.70
CA LEU A 581 14.09 -10.16 -18.72
C LEU A 581 13.65 -9.43 -17.45
N LEU A 582 12.84 -8.37 -17.61
CA LEU A 582 12.30 -7.60 -16.50
C LEU A 582 11.26 -8.42 -15.72
N VAL A 583 10.28 -9.02 -16.41
CA VAL A 583 9.22 -9.84 -15.80
C VAL A 583 9.80 -11.08 -15.09
N ASN A 584 10.69 -11.80 -15.75
CA ASN A 584 11.29 -13.01 -15.21
C ASN A 584 12.11 -12.72 -13.94
N GLY A 585 12.80 -11.57 -13.91
CA GLY A 585 13.61 -11.12 -12.78
C GLY A 585 12.84 -10.40 -11.66
N ALA A 586 11.58 -10.04 -11.88
CA ALA A 586 10.81 -9.25 -10.93
C ALA A 586 10.59 -9.97 -9.59
N ILE A 587 10.51 -9.18 -8.51
CA ILE A 587 10.21 -9.63 -7.15
C ILE A 587 8.75 -9.29 -6.84
N ASP A 588 7.98 -10.29 -6.43
CA ASP A 588 6.66 -10.11 -5.85
C ASP A 588 6.78 -9.30 -4.55
N ILE A 589 6.11 -8.16 -4.48
CA ILE A 589 6.17 -7.27 -3.31
C ILE A 589 4.99 -7.48 -2.34
N GLY A 590 3.99 -8.30 -2.67
CA GLY A 590 3.13 -9.04 -1.73
C GLY A 590 2.30 -8.24 -0.70
N ALA A 591 2.21 -6.90 -0.81
CA ALA A 591 1.52 -6.09 0.21
C ALA A 591 -0.02 -6.15 0.15
N SER A 592 -0.60 -6.61 -0.97
CA SER A 592 -2.07 -6.66 -1.14
C SER A 592 -2.60 -7.87 -1.93
N ALA A 593 -1.78 -8.46 -2.80
CA ALA A 593 -2.06 -9.68 -3.54
C ALA A 593 -0.73 -10.23 -4.09
N ASP A 594 -0.60 -11.54 -4.29
CA ASP A 594 0.56 -12.13 -4.95
C ASP A 594 0.50 -11.93 -6.48
N VAL A 595 1.63 -12.12 -7.17
CA VAL A 595 1.68 -12.02 -8.64
C VAL A 595 1.02 -13.23 -9.34
N PRO A 596 0.44 -13.05 -10.54
CA PRO A 596 0.16 -11.77 -11.19
C PRO A 596 -0.98 -11.03 -10.50
N ASN A 597 -0.87 -9.71 -10.40
CA ASN A 597 -1.99 -8.86 -10.01
C ASN A 597 -1.98 -7.52 -10.74
N ASN A 598 -3.11 -6.83 -10.72
CA ASN A 598 -3.32 -5.58 -11.46
C ASN A 598 -2.77 -4.33 -10.75
N ASN A 599 -2.05 -4.51 -9.63
CA ASN A 599 -1.41 -3.41 -8.90
C ASN A 599 0.08 -3.28 -9.25
N GLU A 600 0.81 -4.40 -9.15
CA GLU A 600 2.25 -4.45 -9.39
C GLU A 600 2.64 -5.20 -10.67
N GLY A 601 1.65 -5.80 -11.36
CA GLY A 601 1.90 -6.66 -12.52
C GLY A 601 2.54 -7.98 -12.10
N TRP A 602 3.75 -8.20 -12.61
CA TRP A 602 4.60 -9.34 -12.30
C TRP A 602 5.63 -9.07 -11.19
N GLY A 603 5.56 -7.89 -10.57
CA GLY A 603 6.37 -7.50 -9.43
C GLY A 603 7.32 -6.34 -9.73
N ARG A 604 8.10 -5.97 -8.71
CA ARG A 604 9.09 -4.89 -8.78
C ARG A 604 10.39 -5.36 -9.46
N ILE A 605 10.96 -4.52 -10.33
CA ILE A 605 12.22 -4.81 -11.03
C ILE A 605 13.36 -5.15 -10.05
N ASN A 606 14.18 -6.13 -10.41
CA ASN A 606 15.41 -6.48 -9.72
C ASN A 606 16.54 -6.82 -10.71
N LEU A 607 17.54 -5.95 -10.83
CA LEU A 607 18.62 -6.09 -11.83
C LEU A 607 19.44 -7.39 -11.69
N PRO A 608 19.94 -7.78 -10.50
CA PRO A 608 20.67 -9.04 -10.33
C PRO A 608 19.90 -10.28 -10.79
N ARG A 609 18.60 -10.31 -10.50
CA ARG A 609 17.74 -11.44 -10.86
C ARG A 609 17.37 -11.43 -12.34
N SER A 610 17.19 -10.26 -12.94
CA SER A 610 16.98 -10.11 -14.39
C SER A 610 18.16 -10.61 -15.22
N VAL A 611 19.42 -10.49 -14.74
CA VAL A 611 20.60 -11.07 -15.42
C VAL A 611 20.87 -12.54 -15.06
N GLY A 612 20.09 -13.15 -14.16
CA GLY A 612 20.06 -14.60 -13.89
C GLY A 612 21.06 -15.13 -12.88
N GLY A 613 22.00 -14.30 -12.41
CA GLY A 613 23.04 -14.71 -11.46
C GLY A 613 23.89 -15.87 -12.00
N ALA A 614 24.25 -16.82 -11.14
CA ALA A 614 25.15 -17.95 -11.49
C ALA A 614 24.42 -19.22 -11.98
N SER A 615 23.08 -19.21 -12.08
CA SER A 615 22.33 -20.39 -12.51
C SER A 615 22.32 -20.53 -14.04
N PRO A 616 22.40 -21.75 -14.60
CA PRO A 616 22.22 -21.95 -16.03
C PRO A 616 20.88 -21.41 -16.52
N ARG A 617 20.90 -20.73 -17.66
CA ARG A 617 19.74 -20.14 -18.29
C ARG A 617 19.70 -20.54 -19.75
N HIS A 618 18.51 -20.86 -20.24
CA HIS A 618 18.24 -20.92 -21.67
C HIS A 618 17.42 -19.72 -22.11
N MET A 619 17.81 -19.09 -23.22
CA MET A 619 17.11 -17.96 -23.80
C MET A 619 16.91 -18.19 -25.30
N VAL A 620 15.73 -17.84 -25.79
CA VAL A 620 15.38 -17.75 -27.21
C VAL A 620 14.92 -16.33 -27.44
N ASP A 621 15.52 -15.61 -28.39
CA ASP A 621 15.13 -14.25 -28.74
C ASP A 621 14.85 -14.16 -30.25
N GLN A 622 13.59 -14.37 -30.63
CA GLN A 622 13.09 -14.23 -32.02
C GLN A 622 13.78 -15.11 -33.07
N THR A 623 14.56 -16.11 -32.67
CA THR A 623 15.22 -17.05 -33.59
C THR A 623 14.32 -18.20 -34.03
N VAL A 624 13.13 -18.33 -33.43
CA VAL A 624 12.13 -19.34 -33.75
C VAL A 624 10.86 -18.62 -34.22
N VAL A 625 10.38 -19.01 -35.40
CA VAL A 625 9.12 -18.55 -35.97
C VAL A 625 8.15 -19.72 -35.96
N LEU A 626 6.92 -19.46 -35.53
CA LEU A 626 5.80 -20.40 -35.63
C LEU A 626 4.94 -19.90 -36.80
N ASP A 627 4.80 -20.73 -37.83
CA ASP A 627 4.16 -20.37 -39.11
C ASP A 627 2.73 -20.94 -39.22
N ASN A 628 2.37 -21.89 -38.35
CA ASN A 628 1.07 -22.55 -38.41
C ASN A 628 0.40 -22.65 -37.05
N ALA A 629 -0.91 -22.42 -37.00
CA ALA A 629 -1.71 -22.74 -35.83
C ALA A 629 -1.59 -24.24 -35.49
N GLY A 630 -1.33 -24.54 -34.22
CA GLY A 630 -1.03 -25.87 -33.69
C GLY A 630 0.45 -26.23 -33.67
N GLU A 631 1.32 -25.45 -34.34
CA GLU A 631 2.77 -25.64 -34.28
C GLU A 631 3.29 -25.43 -32.85
N SER A 632 4.39 -26.10 -32.50
CA SER A 632 4.98 -25.98 -31.17
C SER A 632 6.50 -26.02 -31.24
N HIS A 633 7.12 -25.15 -30.45
CA HIS A 633 8.53 -25.23 -30.13
C HIS A 633 8.69 -25.91 -28.76
N ILE A 634 9.49 -26.98 -28.71
CA ILE A 634 9.72 -27.75 -27.49
C ILE A 634 11.18 -27.65 -27.09
N VAL A 635 11.44 -27.12 -25.91
CA VAL A 635 12.73 -27.15 -25.25
C VAL A 635 12.73 -28.26 -24.21
N SER A 636 13.55 -29.28 -24.45
CA SER A 636 13.88 -30.27 -23.42
C SER A 636 15.02 -29.73 -22.57
N ALA A 637 14.73 -29.48 -21.30
CA ALA A 637 15.69 -28.99 -20.33
C ALA A 637 15.70 -29.89 -19.09
N GLY A 638 16.66 -29.72 -18.19
CA GLY A 638 16.52 -30.21 -16.83
C GLY A 638 16.88 -29.15 -15.81
N ILE A 639 16.42 -29.35 -14.59
CA ILE A 639 16.63 -28.40 -13.50
C ILE A 639 18.06 -28.51 -13.02
N ALA A 640 18.83 -27.44 -13.19
CA ALA A 640 20.26 -27.43 -12.91
C ALA A 640 20.56 -27.50 -11.41
N ASP A 641 19.87 -26.70 -10.61
CA ASP A 641 20.07 -26.58 -9.17
C ASP A 641 18.72 -26.71 -8.43
N PRO A 642 18.41 -27.87 -7.84
CA PRO A 642 17.13 -28.07 -7.16
C PRO A 642 16.96 -27.22 -5.90
N THR A 643 18.00 -26.54 -5.41
CA THR A 643 17.90 -25.63 -4.26
C THR A 643 17.38 -24.24 -4.64
N LYS A 644 17.23 -23.97 -5.94
CA LYS A 644 16.77 -22.68 -6.48
C LYS A 644 15.45 -22.83 -7.22
N PRO A 645 14.62 -21.77 -7.28
CA PRO A 645 13.40 -21.79 -8.09
C PRO A 645 13.72 -21.90 -9.58
N VAL A 646 12.75 -22.38 -10.35
CA VAL A 646 12.74 -22.33 -11.82
C VAL A 646 11.76 -21.23 -12.23
N ARG A 647 12.18 -20.32 -13.11
CA ARG A 647 11.31 -19.28 -13.66
C ARG A 647 11.36 -19.32 -15.17
N ILE A 648 10.18 -19.43 -15.77
CA ILE A 648 10.02 -19.52 -17.21
C ILE A 648 9.07 -18.41 -17.62
N THR A 649 9.55 -17.52 -18.50
CA THR A 649 8.78 -16.39 -19.02
C THR A 649 8.79 -16.46 -20.54
N LEU A 650 7.60 -16.56 -21.12
CA LEU A 650 7.32 -16.39 -22.54
C LEU A 650 6.78 -14.98 -22.75
N ALA A 651 7.30 -14.25 -23.74
CA ALA A 651 6.74 -12.97 -24.17
C ALA A 651 6.83 -12.84 -25.69
N TRP A 652 5.89 -12.14 -26.32
CA TRP A 652 5.96 -11.86 -27.74
C TRP A 652 5.48 -10.45 -28.09
N THR A 653 6.09 -9.87 -29.12
CA THR A 653 5.59 -8.64 -29.75
C THR A 653 4.48 -9.06 -30.71
N ASP A 654 3.24 -9.02 -30.21
CA ASP A 654 2.04 -9.48 -30.90
C ASP A 654 1.69 -8.57 -32.07
N ALA A 655 1.00 -9.12 -33.07
CA ALA A 655 0.45 -8.35 -34.17
C ALA A 655 -0.53 -7.28 -33.65
N PRO A 656 -0.60 -6.08 -34.26
CA PRO A 656 -1.49 -5.04 -33.79
C PRO A 656 -2.96 -5.49 -33.89
N GLY A 657 -3.67 -5.45 -32.77
CA GLY A 657 -5.10 -5.79 -32.66
C GLY A 657 -6.01 -4.83 -33.44
N ALA A 658 -7.24 -5.25 -33.74
CA ALA A 658 -8.23 -4.35 -34.33
C ALA A 658 -8.65 -3.27 -33.32
N VAL A 659 -8.95 -2.05 -33.80
CA VAL A 659 -9.47 -0.98 -32.94
C VAL A 659 -10.81 -1.42 -32.32
N GLY A 660 -10.94 -1.28 -31.00
CA GLY A 660 -12.07 -1.75 -30.22
C GLY A 660 -12.07 -3.25 -29.91
N ALA A 661 -11.00 -3.99 -30.24
CA ALA A 661 -10.91 -5.42 -29.96
C ALA A 661 -10.87 -5.72 -28.44
N ASN A 662 -11.63 -6.73 -28.03
CA ASN A 662 -11.68 -7.24 -26.66
C ASN A 662 -11.92 -8.77 -26.69
N PRO A 663 -10.88 -9.62 -26.54
CA PRO A 663 -9.51 -9.24 -26.27
C PRO A 663 -8.76 -8.64 -27.46
N ALA A 664 -7.77 -7.80 -27.17
CA ALA A 664 -6.92 -7.21 -28.19
C ALA A 664 -5.85 -8.16 -28.74
N LEU A 665 -5.61 -9.28 -28.04
CA LEU A 665 -4.67 -10.32 -28.44
C LEU A 665 -5.03 -10.86 -29.84
N VAL A 666 -4.03 -10.99 -30.71
CA VAL A 666 -4.20 -11.50 -32.08
C VAL A 666 -3.63 -12.90 -32.17
N ASN A 667 -2.32 -13.03 -31.99
CA ASN A 667 -1.64 -14.32 -31.97
C ASN A 667 -1.62 -14.84 -30.54
N ASN A 668 -2.19 -16.03 -30.34
CA ASN A 668 -2.25 -16.69 -29.04
C ASN A 668 -1.18 -17.78 -28.97
N LEU A 669 -0.16 -17.55 -28.15
CA LEU A 669 0.87 -18.53 -27.82
C LEU A 669 0.67 -19.02 -26.39
N ASP A 670 0.60 -20.34 -26.20
CA ASP A 670 0.47 -20.94 -24.88
C ASP A 670 1.82 -21.50 -24.42
N LEU A 671 2.21 -21.17 -23.19
CA LEU A 671 3.31 -21.78 -22.45
C LEU A 671 2.78 -22.99 -21.67
N GLU A 672 3.35 -24.17 -21.93
CA GLU A 672 3.10 -25.38 -21.16
C GLU A 672 4.42 -25.99 -20.70
N VAL A 673 4.54 -26.27 -19.40
CA VAL A 673 5.73 -26.86 -18.81
C VAL A 673 5.36 -28.18 -18.14
N THR A 674 6.01 -29.26 -18.56
CA THR A 674 5.84 -30.57 -17.92
C THR A 674 7.06 -30.91 -17.06
N ASN A 675 6.82 -31.37 -15.83
CA ASN A 675 7.82 -31.92 -14.93
C ASN A 675 7.28 -33.26 -14.38
N GLY A 676 7.78 -34.39 -14.91
CA GLY A 676 7.24 -35.71 -14.59
C GLY A 676 5.76 -35.84 -14.99
N ALA A 677 4.89 -36.16 -14.03
CA ALA A 677 3.44 -36.27 -14.25
C ALA A 677 2.71 -34.92 -14.13
N ASN A 678 3.41 -33.85 -13.76
CA ASN A 678 2.83 -32.53 -13.53
C ASN A 678 2.90 -31.69 -14.80
N THR A 679 1.78 -31.04 -15.14
CA THR A 679 1.68 -30.07 -16.24
C THR A 679 1.25 -28.72 -15.68
N TYR A 680 2.05 -27.69 -15.95
CA TYR A 680 1.81 -26.30 -15.58
C TYR A 680 1.54 -25.50 -16.85
N LYS A 681 0.50 -24.66 -16.83
CA LYS A 681 0.17 -23.75 -17.92
C LYS A 681 0.56 -22.32 -17.55
N GLY A 682 0.91 -21.52 -18.54
CA GLY A 682 1.24 -20.12 -18.36
C GLY A 682 0.15 -19.37 -17.60
N ASN A 683 0.56 -18.55 -16.66
CA ASN A 683 -0.30 -17.68 -15.84
C ASN A 683 -1.33 -18.42 -14.96
N VAL A 684 -1.24 -19.74 -14.82
CA VAL A 684 -1.99 -20.51 -13.82
C VAL A 684 -1.19 -20.60 -12.52
N LEU A 685 -1.34 -19.57 -11.67
CA LEU A 685 -0.63 -19.46 -10.39
C LEU A 685 -1.60 -19.34 -9.21
N THR A 686 -1.16 -19.82 -8.05
CA THR A 686 -1.77 -19.56 -6.74
C THR A 686 -0.66 -19.09 -5.81
N ALA A 687 -0.86 -17.94 -5.16
CA ALA A 687 0.13 -17.31 -4.29
C ALA A 687 1.51 -17.15 -4.94
N GLY A 688 1.56 -16.62 -6.17
CA GLY A 688 2.82 -16.37 -6.88
C GLY A 688 3.54 -17.61 -7.43
N ILE A 689 2.99 -18.82 -7.26
CA ILE A 689 3.60 -20.09 -7.67
C ILE A 689 2.68 -20.85 -8.62
N SER A 690 3.24 -21.46 -9.66
CA SER A 690 2.47 -22.23 -10.64
C SER A 690 1.84 -23.48 -10.05
N THR A 691 0.58 -23.71 -10.40
CA THR A 691 -0.20 -24.90 -10.01
C THR A 691 -0.50 -25.77 -11.22
N THR A 692 -0.73 -27.07 -11.01
CA THR A 692 -1.07 -27.99 -12.09
C THR A 692 -2.52 -27.82 -12.55
N GLY A 693 -2.80 -28.10 -13.82
CA GLY A 693 -4.14 -27.99 -14.40
C GLY A 693 -4.50 -26.57 -14.88
N GLY A 694 -5.77 -26.17 -14.74
CA GLY A 694 -6.27 -24.87 -15.22
C GLY A 694 -6.48 -24.75 -16.73
N THR A 695 -6.83 -23.55 -17.17
CA THR A 695 -6.99 -23.16 -18.59
C THR A 695 -5.77 -22.37 -19.04
N ALA A 696 -5.37 -22.53 -20.31
CA ALA A 696 -4.33 -21.68 -20.89
C ALA A 696 -4.80 -20.21 -20.89
N ASP A 697 -3.86 -19.29 -20.77
CA ASP A 697 -4.14 -17.87 -20.96
C ASP A 697 -4.49 -17.63 -22.44
N ALA A 698 -5.40 -16.70 -22.70
CA ALA A 698 -5.84 -16.38 -24.06
C ALA A 698 -5.96 -14.85 -24.25
N LYS A 699 -5.31 -14.09 -23.36
CA LYS A 699 -5.42 -12.64 -23.28
C LYS A 699 -4.06 -11.96 -23.26
N ASN A 700 -3.12 -12.48 -22.49
CA ASN A 700 -1.83 -11.84 -22.26
C ASN A 700 -0.79 -12.28 -23.31
N ASN A 701 0.00 -11.33 -23.80
CA ASN A 701 1.19 -11.62 -24.62
C ASN A 701 2.46 -11.88 -23.78
N VAL A 702 2.26 -12.23 -22.52
CA VAL A 702 3.28 -12.62 -21.55
C VAL A 702 2.71 -13.76 -20.72
N GLU A 703 3.39 -14.90 -20.72
CA GLU A 703 3.01 -16.07 -19.94
C GLU A 703 4.16 -16.56 -19.05
N ASN A 704 3.83 -16.92 -17.81
CA ASN A 704 4.80 -17.31 -16.80
C ASN A 704 4.50 -18.68 -16.19
N VAL A 705 5.56 -19.47 -15.97
CA VAL A 705 5.56 -20.66 -15.10
C VAL A 705 6.68 -20.53 -14.07
N PHE A 706 6.32 -20.52 -12.78
CA PHE A 706 7.23 -20.40 -11.65
C PHE A 706 7.14 -21.63 -10.75
N LEU A 707 8.23 -22.40 -10.67
CA LEU A 707 8.36 -23.53 -9.75
C LEU A 707 9.21 -23.13 -8.54
N PRO A 708 8.81 -23.51 -7.31
CA PRO A 708 9.58 -23.18 -6.13
C PRO A 708 10.89 -23.98 -6.06
N ALA A 709 11.79 -23.59 -5.15
CA ALA A 709 12.93 -24.42 -4.79
C ALA A 709 12.46 -25.81 -4.32
N GLY A 710 13.23 -26.85 -4.65
CA GLY A 710 12.93 -28.26 -4.41
C GLY A 710 12.48 -29.02 -5.65
N ALA A 711 12.08 -28.34 -6.74
CA ALA A 711 11.82 -28.98 -8.02
C ALA A 711 13.10 -29.60 -8.59
N SER A 712 13.01 -30.79 -9.20
CA SER A 712 14.16 -31.50 -9.78
C SER A 712 13.77 -32.29 -11.03
N GLY A 713 14.76 -32.88 -11.70
CA GLY A 713 14.55 -33.71 -12.89
C GLY A 713 14.43 -32.92 -14.19
N SER A 714 13.84 -33.55 -15.21
CA SER A 714 13.68 -32.96 -16.53
C SER A 714 12.41 -32.10 -16.65
N LEU A 715 12.50 -31.09 -17.50
CA LEU A 715 11.43 -30.21 -17.92
C LEU A 715 11.23 -30.36 -19.43
N MET A 716 9.99 -30.43 -19.89
CA MET A 716 9.69 -30.04 -21.27
C MET A 716 8.94 -28.73 -21.26
N VAL A 717 9.56 -27.69 -21.81
CA VAL A 717 8.97 -26.36 -21.99
C VAL A 717 8.46 -26.29 -23.41
N THR A 718 7.15 -26.16 -23.56
CA THR A 718 6.46 -26.11 -24.85
C THR A 718 5.87 -24.73 -25.04
N VAL A 719 6.24 -24.08 -26.14
CA VAL A 719 5.56 -22.88 -26.64
C VAL A 719 4.70 -23.33 -27.81
N ARG A 720 3.39 -23.25 -27.69
CA ARG A 720 2.43 -23.69 -28.72
C ARG A 720 1.75 -22.48 -29.35
N ALA A 721 1.72 -22.43 -30.67
CA ALA A 721 0.91 -21.48 -31.42
C ALA A 721 -0.55 -21.92 -31.43
N THR A 722 -1.33 -21.62 -30.39
CA THR A 722 -2.73 -22.04 -30.30
C THR A 722 -3.60 -21.42 -31.40
N THR A 723 -3.39 -20.15 -31.72
CA THR A 723 -3.97 -19.50 -32.90
C THR A 723 -3.03 -18.43 -33.45
N LEU A 724 -2.85 -18.37 -34.78
CA LEU A 724 -2.03 -17.36 -35.47
C LEU A 724 -2.82 -16.63 -36.59
N PRO A 725 -3.88 -15.86 -36.28
CA PRO A 725 -4.66 -15.17 -37.29
C PRO A 725 -4.00 -13.89 -37.84
N GLY A 726 -2.89 -13.43 -37.25
CA GLY A 726 -2.23 -12.18 -37.63
C GLY A 726 -0.75 -12.36 -37.97
N ASN A 727 -0.24 -11.41 -38.74
CA ASN A 727 1.17 -11.33 -39.07
C ASN A 727 1.91 -10.62 -37.93
N GLY A 728 2.65 -11.39 -37.14
CA GLY A 728 3.51 -10.91 -36.06
C GLY A 728 4.89 -10.45 -36.56
N ILE A 729 5.27 -10.81 -37.79
CA ILE A 729 6.58 -10.52 -38.41
C ILE A 729 6.41 -9.86 -39.81
N PRO A 730 5.94 -8.60 -39.90
CA PRO A 730 5.45 -8.01 -41.17
C PRO A 730 6.47 -7.89 -42.30
N ALA A 731 7.76 -7.94 -41.97
CA ALA A 731 8.87 -7.80 -42.90
C ALA A 731 9.44 -9.13 -43.41
N THR A 732 9.24 -10.22 -42.67
CA THR A 732 9.90 -11.51 -42.92
C THR A 732 9.00 -12.64 -42.44
N GLY A 733 8.32 -13.31 -43.36
CA GLY A 733 7.46 -14.46 -43.07
C GLY A 733 6.15 -14.42 -43.87
N ASP A 734 5.09 -15.05 -43.37
CA ASP A 734 3.80 -15.13 -44.05
C ASP A 734 2.70 -14.29 -43.35
N ALA A 735 1.43 -14.45 -43.71
CA ALA A 735 0.36 -13.61 -43.16
C ALA A 735 -0.07 -14.03 -41.73
N THR A 736 0.46 -15.14 -41.21
CA THR A 736 -0.03 -15.88 -40.03
C THR A 736 1.14 -16.45 -39.22
N ASP A 737 2.12 -15.61 -38.91
CA ASP A 737 3.35 -15.99 -38.23
C ASP A 737 3.54 -15.26 -36.89
N GLN A 738 4.34 -15.85 -36.00
CA GLN A 738 4.73 -15.21 -34.74
C GLN A 738 6.10 -15.73 -34.25
N ASP A 739 7.01 -14.81 -33.96
CA ASP A 739 8.22 -15.08 -33.18
C ASP A 739 7.99 -14.80 -31.68
N PHE A 740 8.89 -15.23 -30.82
CA PHE A 740 8.76 -15.01 -29.38
C PHE A 740 10.13 -14.88 -28.69
N ALA A 741 10.08 -14.36 -27.47
CA ALA A 741 11.16 -14.41 -26.50
C ALA A 741 10.80 -15.43 -25.40
N LEU A 742 11.74 -16.30 -25.05
CA LEU A 742 11.59 -17.27 -23.97
C LEU A 742 12.82 -17.21 -23.06
N ILE A 743 12.58 -17.18 -21.76
CA ILE A 743 13.62 -17.33 -20.74
C ILE A 743 13.26 -18.54 -19.88
N CYS A 744 14.23 -19.42 -19.65
CA CYS A 744 14.13 -20.54 -18.71
C CYS A 744 15.32 -20.46 -17.75
N ASP A 745 15.07 -19.88 -16.58
CA ASP A 745 16.06 -19.80 -15.50
C ASP A 745 16.18 -21.12 -14.75
N ASN A 746 17.42 -21.43 -14.37
CA ASN A 746 17.78 -22.68 -13.71
C ASN A 746 17.53 -23.92 -14.61
N CYS A 747 17.65 -23.74 -15.93
CA CYS A 747 17.43 -24.76 -16.94
C CYS A 747 18.73 -25.12 -17.66
N ALA A 748 19.12 -26.39 -17.62
CA ALA A 748 20.25 -26.96 -18.34
C ALA A 748 19.77 -27.70 -19.60
N LEU A 749 20.46 -27.50 -20.74
CA LEU A 749 20.11 -28.10 -22.04
C LEU A 749 20.99 -29.30 -22.40
N THR A 750 22.02 -29.57 -21.63
CA THR A 750 22.92 -30.72 -21.84
C THR A 750 22.74 -31.74 -20.72
N PRO A 751 22.83 -33.05 -21.02
CA PRO A 751 22.80 -34.08 -19.99
C PRO A 751 23.85 -33.84 -18.91
N ASN A 752 23.39 -33.81 -17.66
CA ASN A 752 24.24 -33.57 -16.49
C ASN A 752 23.64 -34.23 -15.24
N TYR A 753 24.25 -34.03 -14.08
CA TYR A 753 23.70 -34.45 -12.79
C TYR A 753 23.41 -33.22 -11.93
N SER A 754 22.52 -33.37 -10.96
CA SER A 754 22.29 -32.41 -9.88
C SER A 754 22.59 -33.04 -8.53
N LEU A 755 22.83 -32.20 -7.53
CA LEU A 755 23.07 -32.61 -6.16
C LEU A 755 22.06 -31.94 -5.23
N LEU A 756 21.47 -32.71 -4.32
CA LEU A 756 20.61 -32.19 -3.25
C LEU A 756 20.86 -32.95 -1.96
N ALA A 757 21.08 -32.23 -0.86
CA ALA A 757 21.15 -32.82 0.46
C ALA A 757 19.78 -32.79 1.16
N THR A 758 19.42 -33.87 1.83
CA THR A 758 18.22 -33.94 2.67
C THR A 758 18.54 -34.56 4.03
N PRO A 759 18.39 -33.82 5.14
CA PRO A 759 18.26 -32.36 5.20
C PRO A 759 19.54 -31.66 4.69
N GLY A 760 19.48 -30.40 4.25
CA GLY A 760 20.66 -29.63 3.81
C GLY A 760 21.44 -28.98 4.96
N SER A 761 20.83 -28.88 6.14
CA SER A 761 21.43 -28.38 7.37
C SER A 761 21.07 -29.25 8.55
N VAL A 762 22.02 -29.47 9.46
CA VAL A 762 21.82 -30.23 10.69
C VAL A 762 22.50 -29.53 11.86
N GLU A 763 21.89 -29.64 13.03
CA GLU A 763 22.55 -29.34 14.31
C GLU A 763 22.87 -30.64 15.03
N LEU A 764 24.05 -30.75 15.62
CA LEU A 764 24.53 -31.97 16.25
C LEU A 764 25.21 -31.68 17.59
N CYS A 765 24.88 -32.49 18.60
CA CYS A 765 25.61 -32.53 19.86
C CYS A 765 26.65 -33.66 19.83
N SER A 766 27.92 -33.33 20.04
CA SER A 766 29.00 -34.33 20.20
C SER A 766 28.78 -35.15 21.49
N PRO A 767 29.03 -36.48 21.50
CA PRO A 767 29.68 -37.30 20.45
C PRO A 767 28.71 -37.96 19.45
N GLY A 768 27.46 -37.49 19.35
CA GLY A 768 26.50 -38.03 18.39
C GLY A 768 26.99 -37.91 16.94
N SER A 769 26.48 -38.76 16.05
CA SER A 769 26.69 -38.66 14.61
C SER A 769 25.40 -38.23 13.90
N THR A 770 25.54 -37.74 12.66
CA THR A 770 24.38 -37.44 11.80
C THR A 770 24.67 -37.88 10.36
N ALA A 771 23.62 -37.96 9.55
CA ALA A 771 23.73 -38.30 8.15
C ALA A 771 22.90 -37.36 7.27
N PHE A 772 23.41 -37.12 6.08
CA PHE A 772 22.76 -36.38 5.01
C PHE A 772 22.47 -37.38 3.89
N THR A 773 21.23 -37.43 3.40
CA THR A 773 20.94 -38.11 2.14
C THR A 773 21.38 -37.21 1.00
N VAL A 774 22.39 -37.62 0.24
CA VAL A 774 22.89 -36.94 -0.96
C VAL A 774 22.17 -37.53 -2.16
N ASN A 775 21.14 -36.86 -2.64
CA ASN A 775 20.44 -37.23 -3.86
C ASN A 775 21.25 -36.76 -5.07
N VAL A 776 21.62 -37.68 -5.95
CA VAL A 776 22.27 -37.37 -7.23
C VAL A 776 21.19 -37.47 -8.29
N GLY A 777 20.65 -36.33 -8.73
CA GLY A 777 19.58 -36.27 -9.72
C GLY A 777 20.11 -36.47 -11.14
N SER A 778 19.33 -37.14 -11.99
CA SER A 778 19.60 -37.22 -13.43
C SER A 778 18.97 -36.01 -14.13
N ILE A 779 19.76 -35.25 -14.90
CA ILE A 779 19.30 -34.17 -15.76
C ILE A 779 19.36 -34.67 -17.20
N LEU A 780 18.25 -34.61 -17.93
CA LEU A 780 18.14 -35.04 -19.33
C LEU A 780 18.66 -36.48 -19.56
N GLY A 781 18.36 -37.39 -18.64
CA GLY A 781 18.69 -38.82 -18.78
C GLY A 781 20.18 -39.13 -18.62
N TYR A 782 20.97 -38.24 -18.04
CA TYR A 782 22.36 -38.51 -17.70
C TYR A 782 22.46 -39.70 -16.72
N THR A 783 23.22 -40.73 -17.08
CA THR A 783 23.35 -41.97 -16.30
C THR A 783 24.80 -42.34 -16.02
N THR A 784 25.77 -41.50 -16.40
CA THR A 784 27.18 -41.75 -16.10
C THR A 784 27.40 -41.67 -14.59
N PRO A 785 28.06 -42.67 -13.96
CA PRO A 785 28.31 -42.66 -12.52
C PRO A 785 29.08 -41.42 -12.07
N VAL A 786 28.58 -40.78 -11.03
CA VAL A 786 29.18 -39.60 -10.40
C VAL A 786 30.01 -40.06 -9.20
N ALA A 787 31.31 -39.77 -9.21
CA ALA A 787 32.18 -40.02 -8.08
C ALA A 787 31.94 -38.96 -6.99
N LEU A 788 31.75 -39.39 -5.74
CA LEU A 788 31.52 -38.53 -4.59
C LEU A 788 32.71 -38.62 -3.64
N THR A 789 33.26 -37.46 -3.31
CA THR A 789 34.28 -37.26 -2.27
C THR A 789 33.82 -36.20 -1.29
N THR A 790 34.57 -35.96 -0.24
CA THR A 790 34.22 -34.98 0.79
C THR A 790 35.39 -34.04 1.04
N SER A 791 35.13 -32.75 1.16
CA SER A 791 36.12 -31.73 1.52
C SER A 791 35.58 -30.77 2.58
N ASN A 792 36.45 -29.87 3.07
CA ASN A 792 36.12 -28.89 4.11
C ASN A 792 35.54 -29.50 5.39
N VAL A 793 35.96 -30.72 5.71
CA VAL A 793 35.58 -31.40 6.96
C VAL A 793 36.35 -30.77 8.13
N PRO A 794 35.69 -30.47 9.27
CA PRO A 794 36.33 -29.92 10.45
C PRO A 794 37.53 -30.78 10.92
N ALA A 795 38.61 -30.13 11.35
CA ALA A 795 39.78 -30.85 11.85
C ALA A 795 39.39 -31.78 13.02
N GLY A 796 39.73 -33.07 12.91
CA GLY A 796 39.41 -34.07 13.91
C GLY A 796 38.04 -34.76 13.75
N ALA A 797 37.21 -34.33 12.80
CA ALA A 797 35.98 -35.01 12.40
C ALA A 797 36.18 -35.87 11.14
N THR A 798 35.20 -36.73 10.84
CA THR A 798 35.10 -37.45 9.57
C THR A 798 33.75 -37.20 8.92
N LEU A 799 33.74 -37.10 7.59
CA LEU A 799 32.54 -37.11 6.77
C LEU A 799 32.74 -38.22 5.73
N ASN A 800 31.96 -39.29 5.81
CA ASN A 800 32.09 -40.44 4.93
C ASN A 800 30.85 -40.54 4.03
N VAL A 801 31.04 -40.54 2.72
CA VAL A 801 29.96 -40.72 1.74
C VAL A 801 29.93 -42.17 1.23
N SER A 802 28.77 -42.82 1.29
CA SER A 802 28.59 -44.20 0.81
C SER A 802 27.23 -44.38 0.11
N PRO A 803 27.19 -44.96 -1.10
CA PRO A 803 28.34 -45.33 -1.93
C PRO A 803 29.10 -44.08 -2.44
N SER A 804 30.41 -44.22 -2.68
CA SER A 804 31.28 -43.14 -3.20
C SER A 804 31.19 -42.97 -4.72
N SER A 805 30.33 -43.75 -5.38
CA SER A 805 29.96 -43.56 -6.77
C SER A 805 28.46 -43.83 -6.92
N VAL A 806 27.74 -42.88 -7.49
CA VAL A 806 26.28 -42.92 -7.61
C VAL A 806 25.90 -42.72 -9.06
N VAL A 807 25.11 -43.64 -9.61
CA VAL A 807 24.43 -43.41 -10.89
C VAL A 807 23.30 -42.40 -10.65
N PRO A 808 23.26 -41.27 -11.37
CA PRO A 808 22.19 -40.28 -11.24
C PRO A 808 20.79 -40.91 -11.32
N GLY A 809 19.87 -40.41 -10.49
CA GLY A 809 18.59 -41.04 -10.16
C GLY A 809 18.60 -41.82 -8.83
N ASN A 810 19.75 -41.95 -8.18
CA ASN A 810 19.91 -42.61 -6.88
C ASN A 810 20.53 -41.67 -5.84
N SER A 811 20.74 -42.16 -4.62
CA SER A 811 21.29 -41.39 -3.52
C SER A 811 22.48 -42.07 -2.84
N ALA A 812 23.32 -41.28 -2.19
CA ALA A 812 24.29 -41.73 -1.20
C ALA A 812 23.96 -41.19 0.20
N THR A 813 24.58 -41.76 1.22
CA THR A 813 24.51 -41.26 2.60
C THR A 813 25.86 -40.66 2.97
N ALA A 814 25.91 -39.37 3.26
CA ALA A 814 27.09 -38.71 3.83
C ALA A 814 26.94 -38.68 5.35
N THR A 815 27.72 -39.50 6.05
CA THR A 815 27.68 -39.64 7.52
C THR A 815 28.77 -38.79 8.14
N PHE A 816 28.38 -37.83 8.97
CA PHE A 816 29.29 -37.00 9.75
C PHE A 816 29.48 -37.57 11.15
N VAL A 817 30.74 -37.68 11.56
CA VAL A 817 31.15 -38.05 12.93
C VAL A 817 32.08 -36.97 13.47
N PRO A 818 31.74 -36.30 14.59
CA PRO A 818 32.45 -35.11 15.06
C PRO A 818 33.87 -35.36 15.56
N GLY A 819 34.19 -36.56 16.07
CA GLY A 819 35.51 -36.87 16.61
C GLY A 819 36.02 -35.82 17.60
N SER A 820 37.17 -35.20 17.33
CA SER A 820 37.75 -34.11 18.14
C SER A 820 37.49 -32.71 17.59
N ALA A 821 36.53 -32.54 16.67
CA ALA A 821 36.20 -31.23 16.11
C ALA A 821 35.68 -30.27 17.18
N ALA A 822 36.09 -29.01 17.07
CA ALA A 822 35.64 -27.94 17.95
C ALA A 822 34.14 -27.64 17.70
N ALA A 823 33.49 -27.00 18.67
CA ALA A 823 32.15 -26.47 18.43
C ALA A 823 32.20 -25.30 17.46
N GLY A 824 31.20 -25.17 16.61
CA GLY A 824 31.12 -24.11 15.61
C GLY A 824 30.15 -24.42 14.49
N SER A 825 30.00 -23.44 13.60
CA SER A 825 29.28 -23.61 12.35
C SER A 825 30.27 -23.97 11.25
N TYR A 826 29.99 -25.05 10.53
CA TYR A 826 30.82 -25.58 9.48
C TYR A 826 30.03 -25.70 8.18
N SER A 827 30.67 -25.33 7.07
CA SER A 827 30.21 -25.64 5.71
C SER A 827 31.11 -26.74 5.17
N MET A 828 30.64 -27.98 5.29
CA MET A 828 31.34 -29.14 4.72
C MET A 828 30.87 -29.36 3.29
N ASN A 829 31.61 -30.14 2.52
CA ASN A 829 31.26 -30.37 1.13
C ASN A 829 31.17 -31.85 0.82
N VAL A 830 30.20 -32.20 -0.02
CA VAL A 830 30.28 -33.40 -0.87
C VAL A 830 30.64 -32.92 -2.26
N ASP A 831 31.85 -33.27 -2.70
CA ASP A 831 32.35 -32.93 -4.03
C ASP A 831 32.05 -34.07 -4.98
N ALA A 832 31.38 -33.74 -6.06
CA ALA A 832 31.01 -34.65 -7.11
C ALA A 832 31.89 -34.42 -8.35
N SER A 833 32.31 -35.52 -8.97
CA SER A 833 33.06 -35.50 -10.23
C SER A 833 32.46 -36.51 -11.20
N SER A 834 32.21 -36.06 -12.43
CA SER A 834 31.81 -36.92 -13.53
C SER A 834 32.34 -36.40 -14.85
N ALA A 835 32.11 -37.14 -15.94
CA ALA A 835 32.48 -36.74 -17.29
C ALA A 835 31.80 -35.43 -17.76
N SER A 836 30.65 -35.07 -17.18
CA SER A 836 29.96 -33.79 -17.44
C SER A 836 30.52 -32.60 -16.65
N GLY A 837 31.51 -32.81 -15.80
CA GLY A 837 32.14 -31.79 -14.96
C GLY A 837 32.02 -32.09 -13.46
N ASN A 838 32.55 -31.16 -12.66
CA ASN A 838 32.58 -31.26 -11.20
C ASN A 838 31.57 -30.29 -10.58
N GLN A 839 30.93 -30.71 -9.48
CA GLN A 839 30.03 -29.89 -8.68
C GLN A 839 30.35 -30.08 -7.20
N THR A 840 30.03 -29.08 -6.38
CA THR A 840 30.20 -29.16 -4.93
C THR A 840 28.85 -28.91 -4.26
N LEU A 841 28.42 -29.84 -3.43
CA LEU A 841 27.23 -29.73 -2.59
C LEU A 841 27.64 -29.31 -1.18
N PRO A 842 27.37 -28.05 -0.77
CA PRO A 842 27.62 -27.62 0.60
C PRO A 842 26.60 -28.26 1.56
N LEU A 843 27.10 -28.74 2.70
CA LEU A 843 26.34 -29.26 3.84
C LEU A 843 26.58 -28.35 5.04
N SER A 844 25.52 -27.78 5.59
CA SER A 844 25.62 -26.93 6.77
C SER A 844 25.52 -27.75 8.05
N LEU A 845 26.48 -27.57 8.96
CA LEU A 845 26.50 -28.22 10.27
C LEU A 845 26.72 -27.18 11.36
N VAL A 846 25.87 -27.18 12.39
CA VAL A 846 26.18 -26.53 13.67
C VAL A 846 26.54 -27.60 14.69
N LEU A 847 27.80 -27.65 15.08
CA LEU A 847 28.31 -28.59 16.07
C LEU A 847 28.40 -27.92 17.43
N ALA A 848 27.73 -28.50 18.42
CA ALA A 848 27.91 -28.17 19.83
C ALA A 848 28.62 -29.32 20.55
N THR A 849 29.49 -28.99 21.51
CA THR A 849 30.23 -29.98 22.32
C THR A 849 29.78 -30.00 23.77
N LEU A 850 28.95 -29.04 24.17
CA LEU A 850 28.43 -28.90 25.52
C LEU A 850 27.11 -28.15 25.53
N THR A 851 26.32 -28.38 26.56
CA THR A 851 25.18 -27.54 26.91
C THR A 851 25.67 -26.13 27.23
N PRO A 852 25.02 -25.04 26.77
CA PRO A 852 25.51 -23.69 26.98
C PRO A 852 25.65 -23.36 28.47
N ALA A 853 26.58 -22.46 28.80
CA ALA A 853 26.66 -21.92 30.14
C ALA A 853 25.43 -21.07 30.48
N VAL A 854 25.09 -21.00 31.77
CA VAL A 854 24.06 -20.10 32.28
C VAL A 854 24.46 -18.65 31.96
N PRO A 855 23.62 -17.85 31.27
CA PRO A 855 23.94 -16.47 30.95
C PRO A 855 23.94 -15.58 32.20
N THR A 856 24.77 -14.53 32.20
CA THR A 856 24.80 -13.51 33.27
C THR A 856 23.96 -12.31 32.87
N LEU A 857 22.97 -11.94 33.67
CA LEU A 857 22.11 -10.79 33.40
C LEU A 857 22.87 -9.47 33.61
N THR A 858 22.65 -8.46 32.75
CA THR A 858 23.38 -7.19 32.80
C THR A 858 22.48 -5.97 32.92
N ALA A 859 21.37 -5.91 32.17
CA ALA A 859 20.44 -4.78 32.22
C ALA A 859 18.98 -5.24 32.10
N PRO A 860 18.02 -4.62 32.80
CA PRO A 860 18.23 -3.73 33.95
C PRO A 860 19.08 -4.42 35.04
N ALA A 861 19.88 -3.65 35.76
CA ALA A 861 20.66 -4.18 36.88
C ALA A 861 19.74 -4.79 37.95
N ASP A 862 20.22 -5.75 38.73
CA ASP A 862 19.41 -6.34 39.80
C ASP A 862 18.99 -5.25 40.81
N ASN A 863 17.71 -5.28 41.19
CA ASN A 863 17.02 -4.27 41.98
C ASN A 863 16.98 -2.86 41.36
N ALA A 864 17.18 -2.72 40.05
CA ALA A 864 17.04 -1.42 39.39
C ALA A 864 15.63 -0.84 39.59
N THR A 865 15.57 0.44 39.93
CA THR A 865 14.31 1.21 40.05
C THR A 865 14.17 2.17 38.88
N LEU A 866 12.98 2.74 38.69
CA LEU A 866 12.69 3.73 37.65
C LEU A 866 12.91 3.21 36.22
N VAL A 867 12.73 1.91 36.02
CA VAL A 867 12.88 1.28 34.71
C VAL A 867 11.69 1.64 33.81
N ALA A 868 11.94 1.96 32.53
CA ALA A 868 10.86 2.26 31.59
C ALA A 868 9.82 1.12 31.49
N LEU A 869 8.59 1.43 31.07
CA LEU A 869 7.54 0.42 30.94
C LEU A 869 7.80 -0.58 29.79
N ASN A 870 8.66 -0.24 28.84
CA ASN A 870 9.17 -1.11 27.78
C ASN A 870 10.68 -1.28 27.91
N PRO A 871 11.17 -1.98 28.94
CA PRO A 871 12.61 -2.13 29.15
C PRO A 871 13.26 -2.98 28.07
N THR A 872 14.52 -2.67 27.77
CA THR A 872 15.42 -3.60 27.08
C THR A 872 16.13 -4.45 28.12
N LEU A 873 15.90 -5.76 28.07
CA LEU A 873 16.58 -6.76 28.89
C LEU A 873 17.85 -7.21 28.16
N SER A 874 18.99 -7.28 28.83
CA SER A 874 20.30 -7.60 28.26
C SER A 874 21.09 -8.54 29.17
N TRP A 875 21.86 -9.45 28.57
CA TRP A 875 22.68 -10.44 29.28
C TRP A 875 24.03 -10.65 28.58
N SER A 876 24.95 -11.38 29.21
CA SER A 876 26.19 -11.83 28.59
C SER A 876 25.91 -12.98 27.63
N ALA A 877 26.47 -12.94 26.43
CA ALA A 877 26.37 -14.07 25.51
C ALA A 877 27.07 -15.31 26.07
N SER A 878 26.34 -16.42 26.18
CA SER A 878 26.86 -17.74 26.51
C SER A 878 27.43 -18.42 25.26
N ALA A 879 28.62 -19.00 25.37
CA ALA A 879 29.25 -19.73 24.27
C ALA A 879 28.37 -20.90 23.78
N GLN A 880 28.43 -21.18 22.47
CA GLN A 880 27.69 -22.26 21.80
C GLN A 880 26.15 -22.18 21.94
N THR A 881 25.61 -21.00 22.25
CA THR A 881 24.15 -20.80 22.37
C THR A 881 23.50 -20.65 21.01
N LYS A 882 22.39 -21.36 20.80
CA LYS A 882 21.52 -21.18 19.64
C LYS A 882 20.42 -20.16 19.91
N ASN A 883 19.82 -20.22 21.09
CA ASN A 883 18.78 -19.29 21.49
C ASN A 883 18.74 -19.08 23.00
N TYR A 884 18.07 -18.00 23.41
CA TYR A 884 17.76 -17.70 24.79
C TYR A 884 16.25 -17.66 24.98
N THR A 885 15.73 -18.33 26.01
CA THR A 885 14.39 -18.04 26.50
C THR A 885 14.48 -16.97 27.57
N VAL A 886 13.83 -15.84 27.35
CA VAL A 886 13.74 -14.69 28.25
C VAL A 886 12.33 -14.64 28.81
N GLU A 887 12.20 -14.64 30.13
CA GLU A 887 10.91 -14.59 30.83
C GLU A 887 10.91 -13.40 31.80
N VAL A 888 9.79 -12.67 31.87
CA VAL A 888 9.49 -11.68 32.90
C VAL A 888 8.20 -12.08 33.59
N ALA A 889 8.20 -12.06 34.92
CA ALA A 889 7.08 -12.42 35.76
C ALA A 889 6.83 -11.37 36.85
N THR A 890 5.61 -11.36 37.39
CA THR A 890 5.23 -10.51 38.53
C THR A 890 5.59 -11.13 39.89
N ASP A 891 6.01 -12.40 39.91
CA ASP A 891 6.39 -13.14 41.09
C ASP A 891 7.75 -13.83 40.94
N ALA A 892 8.45 -14.02 42.06
CA ALA A 892 9.77 -14.67 42.09
C ALA A 892 9.73 -16.17 41.68
N GLY A 893 8.56 -16.81 41.78
CA GLY A 893 8.36 -18.20 41.39
C GLY A 893 8.15 -18.41 39.89
N PHE A 894 7.99 -17.33 39.11
CA PHE A 894 7.60 -17.36 37.70
C PHE A 894 6.30 -18.14 37.44
N SER A 895 5.35 -18.03 38.37
CA SER A 895 4.01 -18.58 38.22
C SER A 895 3.08 -17.64 37.40
N ALA A 896 3.39 -16.35 37.36
CA ALA A 896 2.66 -15.31 36.64
C ALA A 896 3.59 -14.57 35.64
N ILE A 897 3.92 -15.25 34.55
CA ILE A 897 4.73 -14.73 33.44
C ILE A 897 3.90 -13.72 32.64
N VAL A 898 4.44 -12.52 32.47
CA VAL A 898 3.83 -11.42 31.70
C VAL A 898 4.53 -11.18 30.36
N PHE A 899 5.74 -11.71 30.18
CA PHE A 899 6.48 -11.65 28.92
C PHE A 899 7.34 -12.91 28.78
N THR A 900 7.30 -13.54 27.61
CA THR A 900 8.18 -14.63 27.24
C THR A 900 8.62 -14.46 25.79
N GLN A 901 9.92 -14.57 25.53
CA GLN A 901 10.44 -14.51 24.16
C GLN A 901 11.59 -15.48 23.98
N ASN A 902 11.60 -16.15 22.82
CA ASN A 902 12.73 -16.94 22.36
C ASN A 902 13.61 -16.09 21.42
N VAL A 903 14.80 -15.73 21.88
CA VAL A 903 15.75 -14.88 21.16
C VAL A 903 16.75 -15.80 20.45
N VAL A 904 16.67 -15.88 19.12
CA VAL A 904 17.50 -16.77 18.30
C VAL A 904 18.80 -16.07 17.88
N GLY A 905 19.90 -16.82 17.87
CA GLY A 905 21.22 -16.37 17.43
C GLY A 905 22.10 -15.85 18.56
N THR A 906 23.00 -14.92 18.21
CA THR A 906 23.98 -14.32 19.14
C THR A 906 23.46 -13.06 19.83
N ALA A 907 22.23 -12.64 19.53
CA ALA A 907 21.61 -11.50 20.18
C ALA A 907 21.50 -11.76 21.70
N ASN A 908 21.95 -10.77 22.47
CA ASN A 908 22.04 -10.83 23.92
C ASN A 908 21.20 -9.74 24.59
N SER A 909 20.18 -9.24 23.89
CA SER A 909 19.19 -8.32 24.42
C SER A 909 17.82 -8.45 23.74
N VAL A 910 16.77 -7.98 24.40
CA VAL A 910 15.39 -7.98 23.90
C VAL A 910 14.56 -6.85 24.51
N ALA A 911 13.74 -6.18 23.72
CA ALA A 911 12.80 -5.17 24.21
C ALA A 911 11.46 -5.81 24.62
N VAL A 912 10.94 -5.42 25.78
CA VAL A 912 9.65 -5.93 26.29
C VAL A 912 8.49 -5.14 25.69
N ALA A 913 7.56 -5.85 25.05
CA ALA A 913 6.30 -5.31 24.55
C ALA A 913 5.17 -6.35 24.74
N PRO A 914 3.93 -5.93 25.06
CA PRO A 914 3.47 -4.55 25.32
C PRO A 914 4.02 -3.95 26.63
N ALA A 915 3.70 -2.68 26.92
CA ALA A 915 4.18 -1.97 28.10
C ALA A 915 3.78 -2.67 29.42
N LEU A 916 4.72 -2.76 30.35
CA LEU A 916 4.52 -3.29 31.69
C LEU A 916 3.76 -2.30 32.60
N ASN A 917 3.17 -2.80 33.68
CA ASN A 917 2.53 -1.97 34.69
C ASN A 917 3.56 -1.04 35.35
N SER A 918 3.17 0.19 35.63
CA SER A 918 4.01 1.17 36.34
C SER A 918 4.19 0.81 37.81
N ASN A 919 5.24 1.35 38.43
CA ASN A 919 5.58 1.15 39.83
C ASN A 919 5.56 -0.31 40.31
N THR A 920 5.78 -1.27 39.41
CA THR A 920 5.57 -2.70 39.66
C THR A 920 6.92 -3.39 39.65
N ARG A 921 7.15 -4.23 40.66
CA ARG A 921 8.35 -5.06 40.71
C ARG A 921 8.16 -6.28 39.82
N TYR A 922 9.11 -6.48 38.92
CA TYR A 922 9.18 -7.61 38.03
C TYR A 922 10.43 -8.44 38.31
N TYR A 923 10.30 -9.73 38.04
CA TYR A 923 11.36 -10.74 38.14
C TYR A 923 11.64 -11.22 36.73
N TRP A 924 12.89 -11.25 36.32
CA TRP A 924 13.23 -11.74 34.99
C TRP A 924 14.41 -12.68 35.04
N ARG A 925 14.38 -13.65 34.13
CA ARG A 925 15.40 -14.69 34.00
C ARG A 925 15.61 -15.03 32.54
N VAL A 926 16.82 -15.52 32.26
CA VAL A 926 17.21 -15.97 30.93
C VAL A 926 17.83 -17.34 31.06
N ARG A 927 17.48 -18.26 30.16
CA ARG A 927 18.20 -19.52 29.97
C ARG A 927 18.64 -19.65 28.51
N ALA A 928 19.86 -20.14 28.31
CA ALA A 928 20.42 -20.45 27.00
C ALA A 928 20.12 -21.91 26.62
N ALA A 929 19.90 -22.18 25.33
CA ALA A 929 19.78 -23.54 24.80
C ALA A 929 20.53 -23.72 23.47
N ASN A 930 20.94 -24.96 23.23
CA ASN A 930 21.44 -25.44 21.95
C ASN A 930 21.02 -26.92 21.76
N VAL A 931 21.54 -27.56 20.72
CA VAL A 931 21.26 -28.98 20.42
C VAL A 931 21.75 -29.97 21.50
N CYS A 932 22.74 -29.61 22.32
CA CYS A 932 23.19 -30.40 23.47
C CYS A 932 22.29 -30.26 24.70
N GLY A 933 21.34 -29.32 24.70
CA GLY A 933 20.38 -29.14 25.78
C GLY A 933 20.20 -27.68 26.20
N THR A 934 19.49 -27.52 27.31
CA THR A 934 19.16 -26.22 27.88
C THR A 934 19.91 -26.03 29.19
N SER A 935 20.51 -24.85 29.37
CA SER A 935 21.12 -24.43 30.63
C SER A 935 20.08 -24.23 31.74
N ASN A 936 20.54 -24.17 32.99
CA ASN A 936 19.70 -23.66 34.08
C ASN A 936 19.35 -22.18 33.82
N ASN A 937 18.26 -21.70 34.43
CA ASN A 937 17.97 -20.27 34.43
C ASN A 937 19.09 -19.48 35.12
N ALA A 938 19.42 -18.32 34.58
CA ALA A 938 20.23 -17.31 35.25
C ALA A 938 19.64 -16.96 36.62
N PRO A 939 20.47 -16.56 37.60
CA PRO A 939 19.99 -15.94 38.82
C PRO A 939 18.98 -14.84 38.47
N VAL A 940 17.82 -14.89 39.10
CA VAL A 940 16.70 -13.98 38.81
C VAL A 940 17.13 -12.57 39.17
N PHE A 941 17.10 -11.66 38.20
CA PHE A 941 17.21 -10.23 38.48
C PHE A 941 15.81 -9.67 38.71
N THR A 942 15.75 -8.65 39.55
CA THR A 942 14.52 -7.89 39.76
C THR A 942 14.70 -6.48 39.26
N PHE A 943 13.61 -5.88 38.80
CA PHE A 943 13.57 -4.43 38.58
C PHE A 943 12.19 -3.90 38.93
N LYS A 944 12.11 -2.60 39.19
CA LYS A 944 10.87 -1.89 39.42
C LYS A 944 10.68 -0.86 38.32
N THR A 945 9.54 -0.95 37.63
CA THR A 945 9.17 0.05 36.62
C THR A 945 8.98 1.42 37.27
N ALA A 946 9.20 2.47 36.49
CA ALA A 946 8.98 3.84 36.92
C ALA A 946 7.51 4.04 37.34
N PRO A 947 7.27 4.81 38.41
CA PRO A 947 5.91 5.16 38.80
C PRO A 947 5.25 6.02 37.72
N ALA A 948 3.99 5.72 37.43
CA ALA A 948 3.15 6.61 36.64
C ALA A 948 2.64 7.74 37.56
N PRO A 949 2.18 8.87 36.99
CA PRO A 949 1.59 9.91 37.80
C PRO A 949 0.44 9.36 38.66
N GLY A 950 0.51 9.61 39.98
CA GLY A 950 -0.43 9.12 40.99
C GLY A 950 -0.09 7.80 41.66
N ASP A 951 0.96 7.10 41.23
CA ASP A 951 1.50 5.96 41.97
C ASP A 951 2.25 6.43 43.23
N CYS A 952 2.22 5.63 44.29
CA CYS A 952 2.96 5.91 45.52
C CYS A 952 4.46 5.63 45.37
N ASP A 953 5.31 6.39 46.03
CA ASP A 953 6.74 6.10 46.05
C ASP A 953 7.05 4.76 46.74
N ASP A 954 8.24 4.21 46.51
CA ASP A 954 8.70 2.94 47.11
C ASP A 954 8.67 2.92 48.64
N ALA A 955 8.82 4.07 49.28
CA ALA A 955 8.76 4.25 50.73
C ALA A 955 7.32 4.45 51.26
N GLN A 956 6.32 4.35 50.39
CA GLN A 956 4.94 4.67 50.68
C GLN A 956 4.01 3.49 50.37
N THR A 957 2.94 3.39 51.13
CA THR A 957 1.87 2.41 50.95
C THR A 957 0.64 3.10 50.38
N PRO A 958 0.03 2.56 49.31
CA PRO A 958 -1.22 3.08 48.80
C PRO A 958 -2.34 2.81 49.80
N ASN A 959 -2.96 3.88 50.26
CA ASN A 959 -4.17 3.85 51.04
C ASN A 959 -5.33 4.22 50.12
N VAL A 960 -6.10 3.21 49.70
CA VAL A 960 -7.30 3.42 48.89
C VAL A 960 -8.40 3.97 49.78
N VAL A 961 -8.64 5.28 49.63
CA VAL A 961 -9.60 6.06 50.44
C VAL A 961 -11.03 5.82 49.95
N PHE A 962 -11.18 5.62 48.64
CA PHE A 962 -12.45 5.33 47.98
C PHE A 962 -12.16 4.53 46.72
N SER A 963 -12.99 3.53 46.43
CA SER A 963 -12.95 2.80 45.17
C SER A 963 -14.35 2.33 44.83
N ASN A 964 -14.72 2.49 43.56
CA ASN A 964 -15.97 1.99 43.01
C ASN A 964 -15.73 1.61 41.55
N ASP A 965 -15.85 0.33 41.25
CA ASP A 965 -15.73 -0.31 39.93
C ASP A 965 -17.08 -0.41 39.21
N ILE A 966 -18.12 0.24 39.73
CA ILE A 966 -19.47 0.33 39.15
C ILE A 966 -20.21 -1.03 39.08
N GLU A 967 -19.70 -2.05 39.78
CA GLU A 967 -20.36 -3.37 39.83
C GLU A 967 -21.38 -3.51 40.97
N GLY A 968 -21.16 -2.75 42.05
CA GLY A 968 -21.89 -2.83 43.31
C GLY A 968 -23.17 -1.97 43.38
N ASP A 969 -23.58 -1.64 44.61
CA ASP A 969 -24.72 -0.74 44.85
C ASP A 969 -24.35 0.71 44.52
N MET A 970 -25.10 1.30 43.58
CA MET A 970 -24.90 2.65 43.10
C MET A 970 -25.84 3.68 43.75
N SER A 971 -26.65 3.28 44.73
CA SER A 971 -27.64 4.12 45.42
C SER A 971 -27.04 5.36 46.12
N THR A 972 -25.75 5.30 46.47
CA THR A 972 -25.04 6.41 47.13
C THR A 972 -24.57 7.50 46.16
N TRP A 973 -24.57 7.22 44.86
CA TRP A 973 -24.31 8.20 43.82
C TRP A 973 -25.59 8.93 43.47
N ALA A 974 -25.50 10.23 43.26
CA ALA A 974 -26.65 11.04 42.89
C ALA A 974 -26.54 11.46 41.44
N THR A 975 -27.58 11.21 40.65
CA THR A 975 -27.73 11.73 39.30
C THR A 975 -28.73 12.87 39.30
N THR A 976 -28.41 14.00 38.67
CA THR A 976 -29.33 15.13 38.56
C THR A 976 -29.11 15.89 37.25
N GLY A 977 -30.18 16.48 36.74
CA GLY A 977 -30.12 17.51 35.70
C GLY A 977 -30.37 18.88 36.34
N SER A 978 -29.54 19.88 36.04
CA SER A 978 -29.86 21.28 36.44
C SER A 978 -30.47 22.10 35.30
N THR A 979 -30.28 21.63 34.07
CA THR A 979 -30.92 22.11 32.84
C THR A 979 -31.10 20.88 31.93
N GLY A 980 -32.24 20.70 31.27
CA GLY A 980 -32.49 19.55 30.39
C GLY A 980 -32.59 18.18 31.09
N ALA A 981 -32.61 17.10 30.30
CA ALA A 981 -32.67 15.73 30.80
C ALA A 981 -31.30 15.25 31.31
N SER A 982 -31.28 14.37 32.31
CA SER A 982 -30.06 13.66 32.75
C SER A 982 -30.21 12.18 32.45
N THR A 983 -29.20 11.59 31.83
CA THR A 983 -29.21 10.19 31.37
C THR A 983 -28.18 9.31 32.05
N TRP A 984 -27.48 9.82 33.07
CA TRP A 984 -26.53 9.04 33.86
C TRP A 984 -27.21 7.76 34.39
N ALA A 985 -26.77 6.62 33.88
CA ALA A 985 -27.26 5.31 34.24
C ALA A 985 -26.13 4.29 34.21
N VAL A 986 -26.28 3.21 34.97
CA VAL A 986 -25.37 2.08 34.91
C VAL A 986 -25.65 1.31 33.61
N SER A 987 -24.60 1.04 32.83
CA SER A 987 -24.65 0.45 31.49
C SER A 987 -23.72 -0.74 31.37
N SER A 988 -24.14 -1.75 30.62
CA SER A 988 -23.30 -2.89 30.23
C SER A 988 -22.79 -2.78 28.79
N ALA A 989 -22.96 -1.62 28.14
CA ALA A 989 -22.63 -1.45 26.73
C ALA A 989 -21.12 -1.40 26.46
N ARG A 990 -20.35 -0.77 27.37
CA ARG A 990 -18.89 -0.67 27.27
C ARG A 990 -18.24 -0.72 28.67
N PRO A 991 -18.31 -1.84 29.40
CA PRO A 991 -17.59 -1.96 30.66
C PRO A 991 -16.08 -2.10 30.42
N LEU A 992 -15.26 -1.51 31.28
CA LEU A 992 -13.84 -1.84 31.35
C LEU A 992 -13.61 -2.98 32.34
N SER A 993 -14.30 -2.94 33.48
CA SER A 993 -14.07 -3.89 34.57
C SER A 993 -15.35 -4.21 35.37
N PRO A 994 -15.80 -5.47 35.40
CA PRO A 994 -15.89 -6.46 34.31
C PRO A 994 -17.15 -6.35 33.44
N THR A 995 -18.29 -5.85 33.95
CA THR A 995 -19.61 -5.95 33.28
C THR A 995 -20.41 -4.66 33.23
N LYS A 996 -20.11 -3.66 34.05
CA LYS A 996 -20.85 -2.39 34.12
C LYS A 996 -19.91 -1.18 34.09
N SER A 997 -20.44 -0.05 33.63
CA SER A 997 -19.84 1.27 33.75
C SER A 997 -20.95 2.33 33.84
N TRP A 998 -20.64 3.54 34.31
CA TRP A 998 -21.59 4.65 34.21
C TRP A 998 -21.64 5.16 32.79
N LEU A 999 -22.83 5.48 32.28
CA LEU A 999 -23.02 6.12 30.99
C LEU A 999 -23.88 7.37 31.18
N ALA A 1000 -23.37 8.53 30.77
CA ALA A 1000 -24.21 9.64 30.33
C ALA A 1000 -24.24 9.64 28.81
N VAL A 1001 -25.42 9.51 28.25
CA VAL A 1001 -25.67 9.61 26.82
C VAL A 1001 -25.49 11.05 26.37
N ASP A 1002 -24.85 11.20 25.21
CA ASP A 1002 -24.71 12.47 24.52
C ASP A 1002 -26.06 12.90 23.94
N LEU A 1003 -26.62 14.00 24.47
CA LEU A 1003 -28.00 14.44 24.20
C LEU A 1003 -28.02 15.60 23.22
N ALA A 1004 -28.79 15.47 22.13
CA ALA A 1004 -29.05 16.54 21.15
C ALA A 1004 -29.98 17.66 21.68
N THR A 1005 -30.02 17.88 23.00
CA THR A 1005 -30.81 18.91 23.66
C THR A 1005 -29.98 19.48 24.78
N THR A 1006 -30.03 20.80 25.00
CA THR A 1006 -29.22 21.46 26.02
C THR A 1006 -29.43 20.78 27.36
N SER A 1007 -28.39 20.13 27.85
CA SER A 1007 -28.45 19.37 29.08
C SER A 1007 -27.26 19.64 29.97
N ASN A 1008 -27.50 19.56 31.27
CA ASN A 1008 -26.46 19.62 32.27
C ASN A 1008 -26.57 18.38 33.15
N GLN A 1009 -25.93 17.30 32.72
CA GLN A 1009 -26.05 15.98 33.32
C GLN A 1009 -24.96 15.81 34.37
N LEU A 1010 -25.37 15.67 35.62
CA LEU A 1010 -24.46 15.64 36.75
C LEU A 1010 -24.52 14.26 37.41
N LEU A 1011 -23.38 13.59 37.48
CA LEU A 1011 -23.15 12.40 38.30
C LEU A 1011 -22.27 12.80 39.48
N ILE A 1012 -22.83 12.72 40.68
CA ILE A 1012 -22.20 13.18 41.91
C ILE A 1012 -21.83 11.98 42.76
N SER A 1013 -20.55 11.91 43.15
CA SER A 1013 -20.05 10.87 44.04
C SER A 1013 -20.61 11.01 45.47
N PRO A 1014 -20.53 9.92 46.26
CA PRO A 1014 -20.58 10.03 47.71
C PRO A 1014 -19.54 11.00 48.27
N ALA A 1015 -19.73 11.46 49.50
CA ALA A 1015 -18.72 12.24 50.20
C ALA A 1015 -17.50 11.36 50.50
N VAL A 1016 -16.30 11.82 50.11
CA VAL A 1016 -15.03 11.14 50.32
C VAL A 1016 -14.19 11.98 51.30
N VAL A 1017 -13.85 11.40 52.44
CA VAL A 1017 -12.99 12.05 53.44
C VAL A 1017 -11.54 11.86 53.02
N LEU A 1018 -10.89 12.94 52.58
CA LEU A 1018 -9.51 12.89 52.15
C LEU A 1018 -8.56 12.88 53.35
N PRO A 1019 -7.60 11.94 53.44
CA PRO A 1019 -6.66 11.87 54.55
C PRO A 1019 -5.74 13.09 54.58
N ALA A 1020 -5.46 13.61 55.77
CA ALA A 1020 -4.42 14.61 55.99
C ALA A 1020 -3.05 13.92 56.07
N GLY A 1021 -2.01 14.52 55.47
CA GLY A 1021 -0.62 14.03 55.57
C GLY A 1021 -0.27 12.84 54.67
N GLN A 1022 -1.08 12.53 53.66
CA GLN A 1022 -0.76 11.55 52.61
C GLN A 1022 -0.50 12.28 51.29
N SER A 1023 0.57 11.93 50.59
CA SER A 1023 0.99 12.56 49.33
C SER A 1023 1.83 11.59 48.50
N PRO A 1024 1.58 11.42 47.18
CA PRO A 1024 0.52 12.09 46.44
C PRO A 1024 -0.86 11.58 46.87
N LEU A 1025 -1.83 12.48 46.89
CA LEU A 1025 -3.25 12.17 47.05
C LEU A 1025 -3.90 12.37 45.68
N THR A 1026 -4.49 11.33 45.12
CA THR A 1026 -5.04 11.37 43.76
C THR A 1026 -6.42 10.77 43.65
N LEU A 1027 -7.18 11.27 42.66
CA LEU A 1027 -8.33 10.58 42.08
C LEU A 1027 -7.88 10.00 40.74
N SER A 1028 -8.19 8.74 40.48
CA SER A 1028 -8.07 8.13 39.16
C SER A 1028 -9.40 7.55 38.72
N PHE A 1029 -9.71 7.61 37.43
CA PHE A 1029 -10.83 6.90 36.85
C PHE A 1029 -10.51 6.54 35.41
N GLN A 1030 -11.21 5.54 34.89
CA GLN A 1030 -11.12 5.12 33.51
C GLN A 1030 -12.30 5.71 32.75
N SER A 1031 -12.04 6.23 31.56
CA SER A 1031 -13.17 6.67 30.73
C SER A 1031 -12.94 6.49 29.25
N ASP A 1032 -13.99 6.03 28.60
CA ASP A 1032 -14.19 6.05 27.16
C ASP A 1032 -15.23 7.13 26.88
N LEU A 1033 -15.00 7.97 25.88
CA LEU A 1033 -16.02 8.92 25.47
C LEU A 1033 -16.24 8.88 23.98
N ASN A 1034 -17.50 9.11 23.63
CA ASN A 1034 -17.94 9.47 22.31
C ASN A 1034 -19.00 10.56 22.47
N LEU A 1035 -18.50 11.77 22.73
CA LEU A 1035 -19.28 12.99 22.86
C LEU A 1035 -19.06 13.83 21.61
N GLU A 1036 -19.95 14.78 21.33
CA GLU A 1036 -19.78 15.68 20.20
C GLU A 1036 -18.34 16.25 20.14
N PRO A 1037 -17.62 16.10 19.01
CA PRO A 1037 -16.21 16.43 18.93
C PRO A 1037 -15.93 17.92 19.06
N ARG A 1038 -14.70 18.23 19.48
CA ARG A 1038 -14.21 19.62 19.47
C ARG A 1038 -14.20 20.20 18.07
N THR A 1039 -14.54 21.48 18.00
CA THR A 1039 -14.19 22.40 16.91
C THR A 1039 -13.07 23.35 17.38
N ALA A 1040 -12.61 24.29 16.55
CA ALA A 1040 -11.58 25.24 16.91
C ALA A 1040 -12.10 26.30 17.89
N GLY A 1041 -13.42 26.40 18.08
CA GLY A 1041 -14.03 27.11 19.20
C GLY A 1041 -13.77 26.44 20.56
N GLY A 1042 -13.68 25.10 20.59
CA GLY A 1042 -13.68 24.27 21.81
C GLY A 1042 -14.64 23.07 21.69
N CYS A 1043 -14.93 22.39 22.80
CA CYS A 1043 -15.89 21.29 22.91
C CYS A 1043 -17.33 21.80 22.79
N TRP A 1044 -18.18 21.13 22.01
CA TRP A 1044 -19.63 21.41 21.98
C TRP A 1044 -20.30 20.69 23.13
N ASP A 1045 -20.20 19.37 23.11
CA ASP A 1045 -20.52 18.54 24.25
C ASP A 1045 -19.23 18.11 24.92
N GLY A 1046 -19.26 17.98 26.25
CA GLY A 1046 -18.04 17.69 26.96
C GLY A 1046 -18.27 17.13 28.35
N GLY A 1047 -17.45 16.12 28.64
CA GLY A 1047 -17.29 15.55 29.95
C GLY A 1047 -16.24 16.33 30.73
N LEU A 1048 -16.57 16.80 31.92
CA LEU A 1048 -15.62 17.46 32.81
C LEU A 1048 -15.77 17.00 34.25
N LEU A 1049 -14.75 17.27 35.05
CA LEU A 1049 -14.69 16.93 36.46
C LEU A 1049 -14.67 18.19 37.33
N GLU A 1050 -15.53 18.20 38.34
CA GLU A 1050 -15.59 19.22 39.38
C GLU A 1050 -15.43 18.61 40.77
N ILE A 1051 -14.92 19.41 41.71
CA ILE A 1051 -14.75 19.05 43.12
C ILE A 1051 -15.54 20.04 43.98
N SER A 1052 -16.18 19.54 45.03
CA SER A 1052 -16.82 20.34 46.08
C SER A 1052 -16.24 20.00 47.44
N THR A 1053 -15.93 21.02 48.25
CA THR A 1053 -15.44 20.90 49.64
C THR A 1053 -16.50 21.23 50.70
N ASN A 1054 -17.71 21.61 50.26
CA ASN A 1054 -18.82 22.03 51.12
C ASN A 1054 -20.09 21.21 50.83
N ASN A 1055 -19.90 19.90 50.68
CA ASN A 1055 -20.96 18.90 50.48
C ASN A 1055 -21.89 19.20 49.28
N GLY A 1056 -21.32 19.75 48.20
CA GLY A 1056 -22.04 20.03 46.96
C GLY A 1056 -22.74 21.39 46.90
N THR A 1057 -22.55 22.28 47.88
CA THR A 1057 -23.13 23.64 47.87
C THR A 1057 -22.49 24.53 46.81
N SER A 1058 -21.18 24.42 46.61
CA SER A 1058 -20.44 25.04 45.50
C SER A 1058 -19.46 24.04 44.88
N TRP A 1059 -19.14 24.26 43.60
CA TRP A 1059 -18.31 23.35 42.80
C TRP A 1059 -17.23 24.13 42.07
N THR A 1060 -16.03 23.57 42.06
CA THR A 1060 -14.88 24.12 41.34
C THR A 1060 -14.41 23.10 40.32
N GLN A 1061 -14.24 23.53 39.07
CA GLN A 1061 -13.66 22.69 38.04
C GLN A 1061 -12.21 22.32 38.41
N VAL A 1062 -11.88 21.03 38.25
CA VAL A 1062 -10.50 20.56 38.29
C VAL A 1062 -9.77 21.15 37.09
N PRO A 1063 -8.73 21.99 37.25
CA PRO A 1063 -8.00 22.57 36.12
C PRO A 1063 -7.05 21.54 35.48
N ASN A 1064 -6.65 21.79 34.22
CA ASN A 1064 -5.67 20.95 33.51
C ASN A 1064 -4.36 20.74 34.29
N ALA A 1065 -3.92 21.73 35.06
CA ALA A 1065 -2.71 21.62 35.89
C ALA A 1065 -2.83 20.56 37.00
N GLN A 1066 -4.05 20.20 37.41
CA GLN A 1066 -4.31 19.12 38.36
C GLN A 1066 -4.61 17.78 37.67
N LEU A 1067 -4.80 17.74 36.34
CA LEU A 1067 -4.92 16.50 35.58
C LEU A 1067 -3.51 15.97 35.23
N LEU A 1068 -2.96 15.15 36.12
CA LEU A 1068 -1.62 14.55 35.99
C LEU A 1068 -1.50 13.63 34.77
N THR A 1069 -2.61 13.01 34.38
CA THR A 1069 -2.76 12.36 33.08
C THR A 1069 -4.06 12.81 32.44
N ASP A 1070 -4.10 12.71 31.11
CA ASP A 1070 -5.31 12.97 30.34
C ASP A 1070 -5.89 14.39 30.52
N PRO A 1071 -5.15 15.45 30.14
CA PRO A 1071 -5.66 16.81 30.19
C PRO A 1071 -6.91 16.97 29.30
N TYR A 1072 -7.77 17.92 29.64
CA TYR A 1072 -8.93 18.29 28.83
C TYR A 1072 -8.52 18.67 27.42
N THR A 1073 -9.42 18.37 26.48
CA THR A 1073 -9.20 18.57 25.06
C THR A 1073 -9.58 19.97 24.57
N GLY A 1074 -10.37 20.73 25.34
CA GLY A 1074 -10.73 22.12 25.03
C GLY A 1074 -11.77 22.72 26.00
N ALA A 1075 -12.10 24.00 25.86
CA ALA A 1075 -13.20 24.66 26.60
C ALA A 1075 -14.56 24.27 26.01
N LEU A 1076 -15.63 24.17 26.81
CA LEU A 1076 -17.01 24.09 26.33
C LEU A 1076 -17.42 25.42 25.71
N ASN A 1077 -18.01 25.40 24.52
CA ASN A 1077 -18.36 26.60 23.76
C ASN A 1077 -19.75 27.12 24.05
N ASP A 1078 -20.64 26.23 24.46
CA ASP A 1078 -22.04 26.54 24.71
C ASP A 1078 -22.60 25.59 25.78
N GLY A 1079 -23.91 25.67 25.97
CA GLY A 1079 -24.63 24.92 26.96
C GLY A 1079 -24.30 25.38 28.38
N PRO A 1080 -24.79 24.65 29.38
CA PRO A 1080 -24.73 25.09 30.77
C PRO A 1080 -23.29 25.16 31.33
N GLY A 1081 -22.31 24.54 30.66
CA GLY A 1081 -20.90 24.50 31.03
C GLY A 1081 -19.98 25.44 30.23
N ASN A 1082 -20.54 26.33 29.41
CA ASN A 1082 -19.77 27.25 28.56
C ASN A 1082 -18.60 27.93 29.30
N GLY A 1083 -17.42 27.90 28.69
CA GLY A 1083 -16.15 28.43 29.18
C GLY A 1083 -15.32 27.46 30.03
N LEU A 1084 -15.92 26.38 30.53
CA LEU A 1084 -15.21 25.37 31.34
C LEU A 1084 -14.44 24.38 30.46
N GLN A 1085 -13.27 23.92 30.90
CA GLN A 1085 -12.48 22.91 30.15
C GLN A 1085 -13.14 21.52 30.21
N ALA A 1086 -13.14 20.75 29.12
CA ALA A 1086 -13.77 19.43 29.05
C ALA A 1086 -13.03 18.47 28.10
N TRP A 1087 -13.30 17.18 28.27
CA TRP A 1087 -13.00 16.12 27.31
C TRP A 1087 -14.16 15.99 26.33
N CYS A 1088 -13.86 15.93 25.04
CA CYS A 1088 -14.86 15.82 23.98
C CYS A 1088 -14.32 15.04 22.78
N GLY A 1089 -15.20 14.63 21.86
CA GLY A 1089 -14.86 13.76 20.74
C GLY A 1089 -14.80 12.28 21.12
N THR A 1090 -14.16 11.48 20.28
CA THR A 1090 -14.09 10.03 20.47
C THR A 1090 -12.72 9.60 20.98
N ARG A 1091 -12.70 8.83 22.08
CA ARG A 1091 -11.49 8.12 22.55
C ARG A 1091 -11.86 6.78 23.17
N ALA A 1092 -11.01 5.77 22.92
CA ALA A 1092 -11.03 4.53 23.68
C ALA A 1092 -10.64 4.78 25.15
N TYR A 1093 -10.97 3.82 26.03
CA TYR A 1093 -10.66 3.89 27.45
C TYR A 1093 -9.27 4.42 27.76
N LYS A 1094 -9.22 5.46 28.59
CA LYS A 1094 -8.00 6.09 29.06
C LYS A 1094 -8.10 6.40 30.55
N LYS A 1095 -6.99 6.20 31.26
CA LYS A 1095 -6.87 6.50 32.69
C LYS A 1095 -6.57 7.98 32.89
N SER A 1096 -7.49 8.69 33.52
CA SER A 1096 -7.31 10.07 33.97
C SER A 1096 -6.88 10.04 35.44
N VAL A 1097 -5.84 10.80 35.80
CA VAL A 1097 -5.31 10.91 37.16
C VAL A 1097 -5.29 12.38 37.55
N VAL A 1098 -5.83 12.67 38.73
CA VAL A 1098 -6.05 14.02 39.25
C VAL A 1098 -5.31 14.20 40.55
N ASP A 1099 -4.55 15.28 40.67
CA ASP A 1099 -3.90 15.72 41.91
C ASP A 1099 -4.93 16.33 42.86
N LEU A 1100 -5.07 15.74 44.05
CA LEU A 1100 -5.94 16.17 45.13
C LEU A 1100 -5.19 16.72 46.34
N ASN A 1101 -3.86 16.87 46.29
CA ASN A 1101 -3.04 17.27 47.44
C ASN A 1101 -3.52 18.57 48.08
N SER A 1102 -4.01 19.54 47.29
CA SER A 1102 -4.57 20.80 47.79
C SER A 1102 -5.84 20.65 48.65
N TYR A 1103 -6.48 19.48 48.62
CA TYR A 1103 -7.71 19.16 49.35
C TYR A 1103 -7.48 18.20 50.53
N ALA A 1104 -6.22 17.86 50.84
CA ALA A 1104 -5.89 16.95 51.93
C ALA A 1104 -6.54 17.38 53.26
N GLY A 1105 -7.10 16.41 53.99
CA GLY A 1105 -7.81 16.64 55.26
C GLY A 1105 -9.26 17.17 55.13
N GLN A 1106 -9.74 17.41 53.91
CA GLN A 1106 -11.11 17.89 53.67
C GLN A 1106 -12.04 16.73 53.28
N THR A 1107 -13.35 16.91 53.51
CA THR A 1107 -14.36 16.02 52.92
C THR A 1107 -14.80 16.59 51.58
N VAL A 1108 -14.59 15.83 50.50
CA VAL A 1108 -14.89 16.28 49.14
C VAL A 1108 -15.98 15.44 48.47
N ARG A 1109 -16.59 15.99 47.43
CA ARG A 1109 -17.37 15.22 46.45
C ARG A 1109 -16.84 15.52 45.06
N PHE A 1110 -16.90 14.51 44.19
CA PHE A 1110 -16.59 14.63 42.78
C PHE A 1110 -17.87 14.70 41.97
N ARG A 1111 -17.87 15.51 40.92
CA ARG A 1111 -18.98 15.60 39.98
C ARG A 1111 -18.46 15.43 38.57
N PHE A 1112 -18.89 14.33 37.95
CA PHE A 1112 -18.72 14.08 36.52
C PHE A 1112 -19.89 14.76 35.83
N ARG A 1113 -19.56 15.72 34.98
CA ARG A 1113 -20.52 16.59 34.33
C ARG A 1113 -20.43 16.37 32.83
N VAL A 1114 -21.54 15.98 32.22
CA VAL A 1114 -21.74 16.12 30.77
C VAL A 1114 -22.56 17.37 30.55
N SER A 1115 -21.96 18.37 29.92
CA SER A 1115 -22.70 19.48 29.37
C SER A 1115 -22.95 19.16 27.91
N SER A 1116 -24.21 19.18 27.48
CA SER A 1116 -24.55 19.14 26.06
C SER A 1116 -25.27 20.41 25.63
N ASP A 1117 -25.13 20.73 24.35
CA ASP A 1117 -25.84 21.82 23.71
C ASP A 1117 -27.17 21.35 23.08
N SER A 1118 -27.88 22.23 22.36
CA SER A 1118 -29.18 21.89 21.74
C SER A 1118 -29.09 21.30 20.33
N SER A 1119 -27.90 20.88 19.88
CA SER A 1119 -27.63 20.63 18.46
C SER A 1119 -27.43 19.16 18.11
N VAL A 1120 -26.36 18.53 18.59
CA VAL A 1120 -25.99 17.16 18.23
C VAL A 1120 -25.89 16.31 19.48
N GLY A 1121 -26.30 15.05 19.38
CA GLY A 1121 -26.09 14.08 20.43
C GLY A 1121 -25.83 12.72 19.80
N LEU A 1122 -24.73 12.09 20.18
CA LEU A 1122 -24.25 10.82 19.63
C LEU A 1122 -24.92 9.58 20.27
N THR A 1123 -26.18 9.67 20.67
CA THR A 1123 -26.97 8.57 21.28
C THR A 1123 -26.93 7.28 20.44
N PRO A 1124 -26.75 6.07 21.04
CA PRO A 1124 -26.70 5.78 22.48
C PRO A 1124 -25.30 5.93 23.09
N HIS A 1125 -24.34 6.48 22.37
CA HIS A 1125 -23.00 6.72 22.87
C HIS A 1125 -22.93 8.01 23.70
N GLY A 1126 -21.84 8.16 24.44
CA GLY A 1126 -21.64 9.29 25.33
C GLY A 1126 -20.40 9.09 26.19
N TRP A 1127 -20.45 9.50 27.45
CA TRP A 1127 -19.33 9.36 28.37
C TRP A 1127 -19.49 8.13 29.26
N TYR A 1128 -18.60 7.16 29.08
CA TYR A 1128 -18.45 6.01 29.95
C TYR A 1128 -17.41 6.29 31.04
N VAL A 1129 -17.78 6.12 32.31
CA VAL A 1129 -16.88 6.27 33.45
C VAL A 1129 -16.87 4.99 34.26
N ASP A 1130 -15.67 4.47 34.52
CA ASP A 1130 -15.43 3.21 35.20
C ASP A 1130 -14.22 3.31 36.14
N ASP A 1131 -14.05 2.34 37.04
CA ASP A 1131 -12.89 2.22 37.94
C ASP A 1131 -12.51 3.52 38.70
N VAL A 1132 -13.48 4.18 39.33
CA VAL A 1132 -13.27 5.43 40.08
C VAL A 1132 -12.60 5.14 41.42
N LYS A 1133 -11.38 5.65 41.62
CA LYS A 1133 -10.56 5.39 42.80
C LYS A 1133 -9.91 6.66 43.34
N VAL A 1134 -10.03 6.91 44.64
CA VAL A 1134 -9.23 7.89 45.37
C VAL A 1134 -8.18 7.16 46.20
N GLN A 1135 -6.93 7.57 46.07
CA GLN A 1135 -5.80 6.95 46.75
C GLN A 1135 -4.89 8.02 47.34
N GLY A 1136 -4.54 7.87 48.61
CA GLY A 1136 -3.45 8.60 49.25
C GLY A 1136 -2.24 7.70 49.42
N CYS A 1137 -1.06 8.30 49.46
CA CYS A 1137 0.17 7.58 49.77
C CYS A 1137 0.67 7.98 51.15
N SER A 1138 0.67 7.04 52.08
CA SER A 1138 1.26 7.22 53.41
C SER A 1138 2.65 6.62 53.44
N ALA A 1139 3.58 7.20 54.22
CA ALA A 1139 4.83 6.50 54.54
C ALA A 1139 4.48 5.08 55.01
N ALA A 1140 5.16 4.07 54.46
CA ALA A 1140 5.02 2.71 54.95
C ALA A 1140 5.27 2.72 56.46
N PRO A 1141 4.49 1.99 57.28
CA PRO A 1141 4.86 1.78 58.67
C PRO A 1141 6.31 1.31 58.68
N VAL A 1142 7.21 2.10 59.28
CA VAL A 1142 8.59 1.67 59.45
C VAL A 1142 8.49 0.41 60.29
N ASP A 1143 8.76 -0.74 59.68
CA ASP A 1143 8.79 -2.00 60.40
C ASP A 1143 9.88 -1.86 61.46
N GLN A 1144 9.48 -1.60 62.72
CA GLN A 1144 10.40 -1.32 63.83
C GLN A 1144 11.21 -2.56 64.26
N ILE A 1145 11.17 -3.64 63.47
CA ILE A 1145 11.79 -4.93 63.82
C ILE A 1145 13.31 -4.97 63.59
N PHE A 1146 13.93 -4.05 62.83
CA PHE A 1146 15.38 -4.11 62.57
C PHE A 1146 16.20 -2.93 63.10
N ARG A 1147 15.76 -2.29 64.19
CA ARG A 1147 16.62 -1.35 64.95
C ARG A 1147 17.42 -1.97 66.09
N ASN A 1148 17.33 -3.29 66.31
CA ASN A 1148 18.19 -4.00 67.24
C ASN A 1148 18.98 -5.05 66.46
N GLY A 1149 20.27 -4.78 66.25
CA GLY A 1149 21.15 -5.60 65.45
C GLY A 1149 21.15 -7.06 65.88
N PHE A 1150 21.09 -7.94 64.88
CA PHE A 1150 21.68 -9.27 64.91
C PHE A 1150 22.13 -9.60 63.48
N GLU A 1151 23.45 -9.56 63.30
CA GLU A 1151 24.18 -10.45 62.37
C GLU A 1151 23.94 -11.91 62.79
N PRO A 1152 23.99 -12.90 61.86
CA PRO A 1152 25.11 -13.19 60.96
C PRO A 1152 24.84 -13.07 59.45
#